data_AF-A0AAV6V992-F1
#
_entry.id   AF-A0AAV6V992-F1
#
_cell.length_a   1.000
_cell.length_b   1.000
_cell.length_c   1.000
_cell.angle_alpha   90.00
_cell.angle_beta   90.00
_cell.angle_gamma   90.00
#
_symmetry.space_group_name_H-M   'P 1'
#
loop_
_entity.id
_entity.type
_entity.pdbx_description
1 polymer ?
#
loop_
_entity_poly.entity_id
_entity_poly.type
_entity_poly.pdbx_seq_one_letter_code
_entity_poly.pdbx_strand_id
1 'polypeptide(L)'
;MSSFLYKILILIAVYYSADARSLGNGPAPLQYLNYIYGSAINVFINLWNRPKNEKGHLEYHVFTKKNPEEPCLLEPTMESLHKCDIEPENHLVMLICGFLEEYQPGNLFEVMKNKILENGPFTVIIFDWSKYNGPPVSLALYNMKVIGPIAADMLNFITENAGVPAENMTLAGHSLGGHLAGYIGKSVPNLGRIDSLDPSWQFFESFPYLEKISYKDAKFVRVFHSSYELTSFGITPPLGHIDIYFNGGISQPHCEFGATYQRTSGDWVTIYSGILKYICPHEMMNTYYIYTMNTTDCQFLATHCDSYEDFQAGKCPRNSSVVADIGFYADARSLGNGPAPLQALNYIYGSAINVFINLWNRPKNEKGHLEYHVFTKKNPEEPCLLEPTMESLQKCDIDPKNHLVMLICGFLEEYQPGNLFEVMKNKILENGPFTVIIFDWSKYNGPPFSLALYNMQVIGPIAADMLNFITENAGVPAENMTLAGHSLGGHLAGYIGKRVPNLGRIDSLDPSWQFFESFPYLEKISYKDAKFVRVFHSSYELTSFGITPPLGHIDIYFNGGISQPHCEFGATFQRTSGDWVTIYSLILKYICPHEMMNTYYIYTMNTTDCQFLATHCDSYEDFQAGKCPRNSSVVADIGFYGDTVTGLPKLSKFYIEVGKDPPYCQKNGDQPSNTN
;
A
#
# COMPACT_ATOMS: atom_id res chain seq x y z
N MET A 1 -5.36 33.50 21.92
CA MET A 1 -5.27 32.03 21.75
C MET A 1 -4.04 31.44 22.46
N SER A 2 -3.74 31.83 23.72
CA SER A 2 -2.41 31.57 24.33
C SER A 2 -2.39 30.87 25.70
N SER A 3 -3.54 30.41 26.23
CA SER A 3 -3.57 29.72 27.54
C SER A 3 -3.81 28.20 27.40
N PHE A 4 -4.64 27.79 26.44
CA PHE A 4 -4.98 26.39 26.22
C PHE A 4 -3.84 25.61 25.53
N LEU A 5 -3.21 26.22 24.50
CA LEU A 5 -2.04 25.68 23.81
C LEU A 5 -0.82 25.51 24.73
N TYR A 6 -0.59 26.46 25.63
CA TYR A 6 0.51 26.36 26.61
C TYR A 6 0.25 25.24 27.63
N LYS A 7 -1.00 25.05 28.04
CA LYS A 7 -1.39 23.95 28.95
C LYS A 7 -1.30 22.58 28.29
N ILE A 8 -1.60 22.46 26.99
CA ILE A 8 -1.40 21.20 26.24
C ILE A 8 0.09 20.90 26.07
N LEU A 9 0.91 21.90 25.74
CA LEU A 9 2.37 21.74 25.66
C LEU A 9 2.97 21.31 27.00
N ILE A 10 2.48 21.88 28.12
CA ILE A 10 2.88 21.45 29.46
C ILE A 10 2.38 20.04 29.76
N LEU A 11 1.14 19.68 29.42
CA LEU A 11 0.60 18.33 29.66
C LEU A 11 1.35 17.26 28.87
N ILE A 12 1.71 17.53 27.61
CA ILE A 12 2.52 16.66 26.78
C ILE A 12 3.94 16.57 27.36
N ALA A 13 4.57 17.70 27.70
CA ALA A 13 5.89 17.71 28.33
C ALA A 13 5.92 17.00 29.70
N VAL A 14 4.84 17.10 30.49
CA VAL A 14 4.69 16.45 31.80
C VAL A 14 4.42 14.95 31.66
N TYR A 15 3.60 14.54 30.69
CA TYR A 15 3.30 13.13 30.42
C TYR A 15 4.57 12.37 29.98
N TYR A 16 5.37 12.96 29.09
CA TYR A 16 6.60 12.32 28.60
C TYR A 16 7.82 12.51 29.52
N SER A 17 7.84 13.54 30.38
CA SER A 17 8.86 13.65 31.44
C SER A 17 8.59 12.74 32.64
N ALA A 18 7.36 12.29 32.85
CA ALA A 18 7.04 11.23 33.79
C ALA A 18 7.53 9.86 33.30
N ASP A 19 7.45 9.61 31.99
CA ASP A 19 7.97 8.40 31.35
C ASP A 19 9.51 8.33 31.40
N ALA A 20 10.18 9.48 31.24
CA ALA A 20 11.62 9.62 31.39
C ALA A 20 12.16 9.40 32.82
N ARG A 21 11.31 9.43 33.86
CA ARG A 21 11.71 9.04 35.23
C ARG A 21 11.59 7.55 35.49
N SER A 22 10.84 6.81 34.65
CA SER A 22 10.73 5.34 34.74
C SER A 22 11.93 4.62 34.10
N LEU A 23 12.66 5.31 33.22
CA LEU A 23 13.89 4.86 32.58
C LEU A 23 15.07 5.51 33.31
N GLY A 24 15.76 4.73 34.13
CA GLY A 24 16.80 5.21 35.05
C GLY A 24 17.87 6.11 34.41
N ASN A 25 18.26 7.14 35.17
CA ASN A 25 19.40 8.06 35.04
C ASN A 25 20.40 7.79 33.90
N GLY A 26 20.10 8.36 32.72
CA GLY A 26 21.07 8.65 31.65
C GLY A 26 20.60 9.89 30.88
N PRO A 27 21.51 10.71 30.32
CA PRO A 27 21.11 11.88 29.55
C PRO A 27 20.41 11.41 28.28
N ALA A 28 19.11 11.67 28.15
CA ALA A 28 18.37 11.45 26.91
C ALA A 28 19.08 12.23 25.79
N PRO A 29 19.51 11.59 24.68
CA PRO A 29 20.24 12.28 23.62
C PRO A 29 19.33 13.35 22.98
N LEU A 30 19.89 14.53 22.71
CA LEU A 30 19.23 15.61 21.96
C LEU A 30 18.60 15.14 20.64
N GLN A 31 19.04 14.01 20.07
CA GLN A 31 18.47 13.36 18.89
C GLN A 31 17.08 12.76 19.11
N TYR A 32 16.74 12.26 20.30
CA TYR A 32 15.38 11.76 20.58
C TYR A 32 14.39 12.93 20.65
N LEU A 33 14.84 14.07 21.19
CA LEU A 33 14.13 15.33 21.11
C LEU A 33 14.06 15.81 19.65
N ASN A 34 15.15 15.82 18.87
CA ASN A 34 15.12 16.26 17.47
C ASN A 34 14.35 15.32 16.51
N TYR A 35 14.21 14.04 16.81
CA TYR A 35 13.38 13.07 16.06
C TYR A 35 11.90 13.30 16.35
N ILE A 36 11.53 13.49 17.64
CA ILE A 36 10.18 13.90 18.02
C ILE A 36 9.87 15.29 17.47
N TYR A 37 10.81 16.23 17.53
CA TYR A 37 10.68 17.55 16.93
C TYR A 37 10.69 17.49 15.40
N GLY A 38 11.35 16.54 14.74
CA GLY A 38 11.40 16.38 13.28
C GLY A 38 10.12 15.79 12.70
N SER A 39 9.60 14.73 13.32
CA SER A 39 8.25 14.22 13.05
C SER A 39 7.19 15.23 13.44
N ALA A 40 7.38 15.92 14.57
CA ALA A 40 6.54 17.06 14.93
C ALA A 40 6.76 18.25 14.00
N ILE A 41 7.90 18.45 13.34
CA ILE A 41 8.21 19.54 12.39
C ILE A 41 7.59 19.23 11.03
N ASN A 42 7.57 17.98 10.56
CA ASN A 42 6.81 17.61 9.36
C ASN A 42 5.30 17.63 9.63
N VAL A 43 4.87 17.17 10.81
CA VAL A 43 3.51 17.41 11.29
C VAL A 43 3.28 18.90 11.50
N PHE A 44 4.25 19.72 11.93
CA PHE A 44 4.12 21.17 12.12
C PHE A 44 4.11 21.90 10.79
N ILE A 45 4.92 21.54 9.79
CA ILE A 45 4.98 22.10 8.44
C ILE A 45 3.68 21.76 7.71
N ASN A 46 3.16 20.55 7.89
CA ASN A 46 1.84 20.16 7.38
C ASN A 46 0.67 20.74 8.21
N LEU A 47 0.84 20.98 9.51
CA LEU A 47 -0.09 21.76 10.36
C LEU A 47 0.04 23.28 10.14
N TRP A 48 1.13 23.75 9.53
CA TRP A 48 1.40 25.15 9.16
C TRP A 48 0.84 25.42 7.76
N ASN A 49 0.96 24.45 6.86
CA ASN A 49 0.29 24.35 5.57
C ASN A 49 -1.10 23.70 5.69
N ARG A 50 -1.90 24.12 6.70
CA ARG A 50 -3.29 23.66 6.78
C ARG A 50 -3.97 23.87 5.43
N PRO A 51 -4.84 22.95 5.00
CA PRO A 51 -5.73 23.23 3.89
C PRO A 51 -6.43 24.57 4.12
N LYS A 52 -6.36 25.45 3.13
CA LYS A 52 -6.99 26.75 3.12
C LYS A 52 -7.78 26.89 1.84
N ASN A 53 -8.86 27.66 1.87
CA ASN A 53 -9.63 28.03 0.70
C ASN A 53 -8.94 29.17 -0.07
N GLU A 54 -7.70 28.93 -0.51
CA GLU A 54 -6.82 29.92 -1.16
C GLU A 54 -6.17 29.30 -2.40
N LYS A 55 -5.89 30.16 -3.39
CA LYS A 55 -5.23 29.76 -4.65
C LYS A 55 -3.90 29.03 -4.40
N GLY A 56 -3.69 27.91 -5.09
CA GLY A 56 -2.51 27.04 -4.92
C GLY A 56 -2.56 26.11 -3.70
N HIS A 57 -3.73 25.99 -3.04
CA HIS A 57 -3.98 25.00 -1.98
C HIS A 57 -5.12 24.04 -2.36
N LEU A 58 -6.35 24.55 -2.42
CA LEU A 58 -7.54 23.82 -2.84
C LEU A 58 -8.09 24.53 -4.07
N GLU A 59 -8.25 23.81 -5.19
CA GLU A 59 -8.63 24.44 -6.45
C GLU A 59 -10.01 23.96 -6.90
N TYR A 60 -10.84 24.92 -7.32
CA TYR A 60 -12.20 24.69 -7.80
C TYR A 60 -12.25 25.12 -9.26
N HIS A 61 -12.03 24.16 -10.16
CA HIS A 61 -12.00 24.39 -11.60
C HIS A 61 -13.43 24.35 -12.13
N VAL A 62 -14.01 25.53 -12.39
CA VAL A 62 -15.41 25.67 -12.83
C VAL A 62 -15.50 25.67 -14.36
N PHE A 63 -16.30 24.75 -14.88
CA PHE A 63 -16.64 24.62 -16.29
C PHE A 63 -18.14 24.78 -16.50
N THR A 64 -18.49 25.50 -17.55
CA THR A 64 -19.85 25.65 -18.06
C THR A 64 -19.83 25.46 -19.57
N LYS A 65 -21.01 25.45 -20.21
CA LYS A 65 -21.10 25.47 -21.68
C LYS A 65 -20.43 26.69 -22.32
N LYS A 66 -20.23 27.78 -21.58
CA LYS A 66 -19.59 29.01 -22.08
C LYS A 66 -18.06 28.91 -22.03
N ASN A 67 -17.51 28.07 -21.16
CA ASN A 67 -16.07 27.84 -21.00
C ASN A 67 -15.74 26.33 -20.89
N PRO A 68 -16.04 25.52 -21.92
CA PRO A 68 -15.87 24.07 -21.84
C PRO A 68 -14.40 23.63 -21.80
N GLU A 69 -13.49 24.39 -22.42
CA GLU A 69 -12.07 24.05 -22.52
C GLU A 69 -11.23 24.58 -21.33
N GLU A 70 -11.43 25.85 -20.98
CA GLU A 70 -10.62 26.55 -19.98
C GLU A 70 -11.41 26.84 -18.70
N PRO A 71 -10.97 26.35 -17.52
CA PRO A 71 -11.70 26.56 -16.28
C PRO A 71 -11.65 28.00 -15.80
N CYS A 72 -12.72 28.43 -15.16
CA CYS A 72 -12.66 29.54 -14.22
C CYS A 72 -12.24 29.01 -12.84
N LEU A 73 -11.18 29.58 -12.25
CA LEU A 73 -10.79 29.25 -10.88
C LEU A 73 -11.69 30.01 -9.90
N LEU A 74 -12.51 29.26 -9.16
CA LEU A 74 -13.42 29.81 -8.17
C LEU A 74 -12.71 30.05 -6.83
N GLU A 75 -12.86 31.26 -6.31
CA GLU A 75 -12.45 31.72 -5.00
C GLU A 75 -13.70 32.19 -4.22
N PRO A 76 -13.68 32.21 -2.87
CA PRO A 76 -14.85 32.59 -2.07
C PRO A 76 -15.06 34.12 -2.04
N THR A 77 -15.21 34.73 -3.22
CA THR A 77 -15.41 36.16 -3.42
C THR A 77 -16.49 36.42 -4.46
N MET A 78 -17.25 37.52 -4.29
CA MET A 78 -18.29 37.89 -5.26
C MET A 78 -17.73 38.14 -6.66
N GLU A 79 -16.52 38.69 -6.76
CA GLU A 79 -15.84 38.92 -8.04
C GLU A 79 -15.58 37.60 -8.78
N SER A 80 -15.04 36.59 -8.07
CA SER A 80 -14.80 35.27 -8.66
C SER A 80 -16.10 34.58 -9.04
N LEU A 81 -17.13 34.67 -8.20
CA LEU A 81 -18.46 34.11 -8.48
C LEU A 81 -19.07 34.69 -9.76
N HIS A 82 -19.03 36.02 -9.93
CA HIS A 82 -19.49 36.69 -11.15
C HIS A 82 -18.66 36.33 -12.38
N LYS A 83 -17.35 36.17 -12.20
CA LYS A 83 -16.43 35.79 -13.28
C LYS A 83 -16.66 34.35 -13.77
N CYS A 84 -16.95 33.42 -12.85
CA CYS A 84 -17.16 32.01 -13.17
C CYS A 84 -18.56 31.70 -13.71
N ASP A 85 -19.45 32.71 -13.76
CA ASP A 85 -20.75 32.64 -14.44
C ASP A 85 -21.61 31.43 -14.01
N ILE A 86 -21.67 31.21 -12.69
CA ILE A 86 -22.48 30.15 -12.08
C ILE A 86 -23.94 30.60 -12.04
N GLU A 87 -24.77 29.97 -12.86
CA GLU A 87 -26.20 30.28 -12.98
C GLU A 87 -27.02 29.42 -11.99
N PRO A 88 -27.98 30.00 -11.24
CA PRO A 88 -28.77 29.28 -10.22
C PRO A 88 -29.64 28.15 -10.79
N GLU A 89 -30.05 28.25 -12.05
CA GLU A 89 -30.82 27.25 -12.78
C GLU A 89 -30.01 26.01 -13.17
N ASN A 90 -28.68 26.12 -13.27
CA ASN A 90 -27.83 25.02 -13.69
C ASN A 90 -27.68 24.02 -12.53
N HIS A 91 -27.75 22.72 -12.85
CA HIS A 91 -27.41 21.68 -11.88
C HIS A 91 -25.89 21.67 -11.67
N LEU A 92 -25.45 21.77 -10.42
CA LEU A 92 -24.03 21.82 -10.10
C LEU A 92 -23.50 20.41 -9.81
N VAL A 93 -22.46 19.99 -10.52
CA VAL A 93 -21.79 18.70 -10.30
C VAL A 93 -20.36 18.95 -9.86
N MET A 94 -20.00 18.50 -8.66
CA MET A 94 -18.61 18.53 -8.20
C MET A 94 -17.96 17.15 -8.38
N LEU A 95 -16.90 17.07 -9.18
CA LEU A 95 -16.07 15.87 -9.33
C LEU A 95 -14.89 15.95 -8.35
N ILE A 96 -14.65 14.88 -7.60
CA ILE A 96 -13.67 14.83 -6.49
C ILE A 96 -12.69 13.68 -6.72
N CYS A 97 -11.40 13.99 -6.82
CA CYS A 97 -10.35 12.99 -7.03
C CYS A 97 -10.07 12.11 -5.81
N GLY A 98 -9.60 10.88 -6.05
CA GLY A 98 -9.18 9.91 -5.05
C GLY A 98 -7.72 10.07 -4.59
N PHE A 99 -7.17 9.04 -3.94
CA PHE A 99 -5.78 9.02 -3.50
C PHE A 99 -4.83 9.05 -4.71
N LEU A 100 -3.81 9.93 -4.71
CA LEU A 100 -2.86 10.10 -5.83
C LEU A 100 -3.48 10.51 -7.18
N GLU A 101 -4.76 10.85 -7.21
CA GLU A 101 -5.44 11.33 -8.40
C GLU A 101 -5.42 12.86 -8.43
N GLU A 102 -5.31 13.43 -9.63
CA GLU A 102 -5.32 14.88 -9.85
C GLU A 102 -6.14 15.22 -11.08
N TYR A 103 -6.50 16.49 -11.23
CA TYR A 103 -7.04 16.96 -12.50
C TYR A 103 -5.90 17.39 -13.43
N GLN A 104 -5.85 16.77 -14.60
CA GLN A 104 -4.94 17.16 -15.68
C GLN A 104 -5.69 17.11 -17.02
N PRO A 105 -5.46 18.06 -17.94
CA PRO A 105 -5.97 17.94 -19.30
C PRO A 105 -5.57 16.60 -19.93
N GLY A 106 -6.53 15.95 -20.58
CA GLY A 106 -6.41 14.64 -21.23
C GLY A 106 -6.85 13.45 -20.36
N ASN A 107 -7.10 13.65 -19.07
CA ASN A 107 -7.44 12.56 -18.15
C ASN A 107 -8.95 12.26 -18.07
N LEU A 108 -9.34 11.25 -17.27
CA LEU A 108 -10.75 10.84 -17.20
C LEU A 108 -11.68 11.88 -16.55
N PHE A 109 -11.19 12.80 -15.72
CA PHE A 109 -11.99 13.90 -15.18
C PHE A 109 -12.41 14.89 -16.26
N GLU A 110 -11.53 15.15 -17.24
CA GLU A 110 -11.91 15.95 -18.41
C GLU A 110 -13.01 15.26 -19.23
N VAL A 111 -12.89 13.95 -19.44
CA VAL A 111 -13.90 13.16 -20.15
C VAL A 111 -15.25 13.20 -19.42
N MET A 112 -15.27 13.01 -18.10
CA MET A 112 -16.48 13.15 -17.27
C MET A 112 -17.10 14.54 -17.41
N LYS A 113 -16.29 15.59 -17.25
CA LYS A 113 -16.71 16.99 -17.38
C LYS A 113 -17.35 17.26 -18.73
N ASN A 114 -16.71 16.85 -19.82
CA ASN A 114 -17.21 17.05 -21.18
C ASN A 114 -18.58 16.36 -21.37
N LYS A 115 -18.70 15.09 -20.96
CA LYS A 115 -19.96 14.37 -21.04
C LYS A 115 -21.08 15.00 -20.23
N ILE A 116 -20.80 15.52 -19.03
CA ILE A 116 -21.81 16.21 -18.22
C ILE A 116 -22.29 17.48 -18.94
N LEU A 117 -21.36 18.29 -19.44
CA LEU A 117 -21.69 19.55 -20.14
C LEU A 117 -22.45 19.32 -21.45
N GLU A 118 -22.18 18.23 -22.19
CA GLU A 118 -22.90 17.90 -23.42
C GLU A 118 -24.39 17.63 -23.19
N ASN A 119 -24.75 17.07 -22.03
CA ASN A 119 -26.08 16.52 -21.77
C ASN A 119 -27.07 17.49 -21.09
N GLY A 120 -26.69 18.74 -20.82
CA GLY A 120 -27.64 19.70 -20.24
C GLY A 120 -27.03 20.99 -19.71
N PRO A 121 -27.87 21.85 -19.10
CA PRO A 121 -27.42 23.06 -18.40
C PRO A 121 -26.79 22.67 -17.05
N PHE A 122 -25.51 22.31 -17.08
CA PHE A 122 -24.72 21.94 -15.91
C PHE A 122 -23.60 22.96 -15.66
N THR A 123 -23.30 23.14 -14.37
CA THR A 123 -22.04 23.72 -13.91
C THR A 123 -21.20 22.58 -13.33
N VAL A 124 -20.03 22.31 -13.91
CA VAL A 124 -19.12 21.28 -13.41
C VAL A 124 -18.00 21.94 -12.63
N ILE A 125 -17.78 21.52 -11.38
CA ILE A 125 -16.64 21.91 -10.57
C ILE A 125 -15.74 20.69 -10.43
N ILE A 126 -14.52 20.74 -10.96
CA ILE A 126 -13.51 19.73 -10.60
C ILE A 126 -12.80 20.24 -9.36
N PHE A 127 -13.00 19.55 -8.24
CA PHE A 127 -12.39 19.88 -6.96
C PHE A 127 -11.05 19.17 -6.82
N ASP A 128 -9.98 19.91 -7.07
CA ASP A 128 -8.63 19.41 -6.99
C ASP A 128 -8.04 19.66 -5.59
N TRP A 129 -7.86 18.55 -4.87
CA TRP A 129 -7.19 18.49 -3.57
C TRP A 129 -5.92 17.63 -3.63
N SER A 130 -5.33 17.45 -4.82
CA SER A 130 -4.14 16.62 -5.10
C SER A 130 -2.93 16.94 -4.22
N LYS A 131 -2.77 18.21 -3.84
CA LYS A 131 -1.77 18.67 -2.87
C LYS A 131 -1.86 17.95 -1.52
N TYR A 132 -3.03 17.43 -1.17
CA TYR A 132 -3.37 16.88 0.13
C TYR A 132 -3.86 15.43 0.10
N ASN A 133 -4.13 14.88 -1.09
CA ASN A 133 -4.55 13.49 -1.28
C ASN A 133 -3.39 12.54 -1.55
N GLY A 134 -2.17 13.07 -1.55
CA GLY A 134 -0.96 12.31 -1.71
C GLY A 134 -0.49 11.66 -0.40
N PRO A 135 0.66 10.99 -0.45
CA PRO A 135 1.22 10.27 0.68
C PRO A 135 1.73 11.17 1.82
N PRO A 136 1.76 10.65 3.07
CA PRO A 136 1.30 9.32 3.46
C PRO A 136 -0.23 9.27 3.43
N VAL A 137 -0.79 8.09 3.14
CA VAL A 137 -2.24 7.91 3.11
C VAL A 137 -2.91 8.29 4.43
N SER A 138 -2.25 8.09 5.57
CA SER A 138 -2.72 8.54 6.89
C SER A 138 -2.92 10.06 6.96
N LEU A 139 -2.07 10.85 6.29
CA LEU A 139 -2.20 12.29 6.20
C LEU A 139 -3.33 12.68 5.26
N ALA A 140 -3.46 12.03 4.09
CA ALA A 140 -4.60 12.23 3.20
C ALA A 140 -5.94 11.98 3.93
N LEU A 141 -6.02 10.88 4.70
CA LEU A 141 -7.19 10.55 5.51
C LEU A 141 -7.51 11.62 6.56
N TYR A 142 -6.48 12.16 7.22
CA TYR A 142 -6.65 13.23 8.19
C TYR A 142 -7.07 14.55 7.51
N ASN A 143 -6.47 14.87 6.36
CA ASN A 143 -6.76 16.07 5.59
C ASN A 143 -8.23 16.14 5.18
N MET A 144 -8.86 15.03 4.81
CA MET A 144 -10.28 15.03 4.46
C MET A 144 -11.20 15.60 5.54
N LYS A 145 -10.87 15.38 6.83
CA LYS A 145 -11.64 15.95 7.95
C LYS A 145 -11.58 17.48 8.01
N VAL A 146 -10.51 18.06 7.49
CA VAL A 146 -10.29 19.50 7.44
C VAL A 146 -10.82 20.07 6.12
N ILE A 147 -10.54 19.39 5.01
CA ILE A 147 -10.91 19.81 3.66
C ILE A 147 -12.41 19.73 3.43
N GLY A 148 -13.09 18.71 3.96
CA GLY A 148 -14.53 18.53 3.77
C GLY A 148 -15.35 19.75 4.21
N PRO A 149 -15.20 20.24 5.46
CA PRO A 149 -15.83 21.49 5.89
C PRO A 149 -15.43 22.71 5.07
N ILE A 150 -14.16 22.82 4.62
CA ILE A 150 -13.70 23.94 3.79
C ILE A 150 -14.38 23.95 2.42
N ALA A 151 -14.50 22.79 1.78
CA ALA A 151 -15.21 22.65 0.51
C ALA A 151 -16.72 22.84 0.68
N ALA A 152 -17.29 22.46 1.82
CA ALA A 152 -18.66 22.76 2.16
C ALA A 152 -18.92 24.26 2.31
N ASP A 153 -18.00 25.02 2.92
CA ASP A 153 -18.09 26.47 3.00
C ASP A 153 -18.13 27.12 1.60
N MET A 154 -17.38 26.58 0.64
CA MET A 154 -17.47 27.02 -0.76
C MET A 154 -18.85 26.74 -1.37
N LEU A 155 -19.41 25.55 -1.16
CA LEU A 155 -20.75 25.23 -1.67
C LEU A 155 -21.85 26.07 -1.02
N ASN A 156 -21.77 26.30 0.29
CA ASN A 156 -22.67 27.18 1.02
C ASN A 156 -22.53 28.63 0.50
N PHE A 157 -21.31 29.10 0.21
CA PHE A 157 -21.07 30.41 -0.40
C PHE A 157 -21.76 30.53 -1.78
N ILE A 158 -21.69 29.48 -2.63
CA ILE A 158 -22.42 29.44 -3.91
C ILE A 158 -23.93 29.47 -3.68
N THR A 159 -24.45 28.71 -2.71
CA THR A 159 -25.89 28.72 -2.39
C THR A 159 -26.37 30.10 -1.93
N GLU A 160 -25.61 30.76 -1.05
CA GLU A 160 -25.96 32.06 -0.50
C GLU A 160 -25.87 33.20 -1.54
N ASN A 161 -24.89 33.14 -2.45
CA ASN A 161 -24.53 34.27 -3.29
C ASN A 161 -24.84 34.09 -4.79
N ALA A 162 -24.80 32.86 -5.32
CA ALA A 162 -25.25 32.54 -6.69
C ALA A 162 -26.69 32.04 -6.74
N GLY A 163 -27.25 31.64 -5.60
CA GLY A 163 -28.62 31.14 -5.52
C GLY A 163 -28.81 29.70 -6.01
N VAL A 164 -27.73 28.94 -6.23
CA VAL A 164 -27.81 27.52 -6.57
C VAL A 164 -28.26 26.74 -5.32
N PRO A 165 -29.45 26.13 -5.30
CA PRO A 165 -29.89 25.38 -4.13
C PRO A 165 -28.98 24.17 -3.89
N ALA A 166 -28.59 23.90 -2.64
CA ALA A 166 -27.81 22.70 -2.30
C ALA A 166 -28.49 21.40 -2.75
N GLU A 167 -29.82 21.39 -2.82
CA GLU A 167 -30.63 20.28 -3.33
C GLU A 167 -30.40 20.02 -4.84
N ASN A 168 -29.93 21.01 -5.58
CA ASN A 168 -29.58 20.96 -7.00
C ASN A 168 -28.08 20.72 -7.23
N MET A 169 -27.40 20.11 -6.25
CA MET A 169 -25.98 19.77 -6.33
C MET A 169 -25.75 18.25 -6.25
N THR A 170 -24.86 17.73 -7.10
CA THR A 170 -24.33 16.35 -7.03
C THR A 170 -22.83 16.40 -6.73
N LEU A 171 -22.37 15.65 -5.72
CA LEU A 171 -20.95 15.39 -5.51
C LEU A 171 -20.62 13.98 -5.99
N ALA A 172 -19.64 13.83 -6.88
CA ALA A 172 -19.18 12.53 -7.36
C ALA A 172 -17.70 12.35 -7.03
N GLY A 173 -17.37 11.34 -6.23
CA GLY A 173 -16.01 11.15 -5.72
C GLY A 173 -15.53 9.73 -5.86
N HIS A 174 -14.31 9.54 -6.39
CA HIS A 174 -13.69 8.23 -6.53
C HIS A 174 -12.79 7.90 -5.34
N SER A 175 -12.83 6.65 -4.85
CA SER A 175 -11.92 6.18 -3.80
C SER A 175 -11.99 7.07 -2.53
N LEU A 176 -10.88 7.68 -2.09
CA LEU A 176 -10.90 8.67 -1.00
C LEU A 176 -11.81 9.87 -1.28
N GLY A 177 -11.97 10.28 -2.54
CA GLY A 177 -12.87 11.35 -2.95
C GLY A 177 -14.32 11.08 -2.61
N GLY A 178 -14.75 9.81 -2.62
CA GLY A 178 -16.11 9.41 -2.21
C GLY A 178 -16.33 9.60 -0.70
N HIS A 179 -15.32 9.31 0.11
CA HIS A 179 -15.34 9.63 1.54
C HIS A 179 -15.30 11.13 1.81
N LEU A 180 -14.49 11.87 1.05
CA LEU A 180 -14.43 13.33 1.14
C LEU A 180 -15.78 13.97 0.80
N ALA A 181 -16.50 13.47 -0.21
CA ALA A 181 -17.86 13.89 -0.52
C ALA A 181 -18.80 13.76 0.70
N GLY A 182 -18.64 12.69 1.50
CA GLY A 182 -19.39 12.51 2.75
C GLY A 182 -19.05 13.56 3.82
N TYR A 183 -17.77 13.91 3.99
CA TYR A 183 -17.37 15.01 4.88
C TYR A 183 -17.93 16.37 4.44
N ILE A 184 -17.98 16.62 3.13
CA ILE A 184 -18.60 17.82 2.55
C ILE A 184 -20.11 17.82 2.84
N GLY A 185 -20.79 16.73 2.52
CA GLY A 185 -22.24 16.60 2.67
C GLY A 185 -22.75 16.79 4.10
N LYS A 186 -21.99 16.31 5.10
CA LYS A 186 -22.29 16.58 6.53
C LYS A 186 -22.32 18.06 6.90
N SER A 187 -21.62 18.90 6.13
CA SER A 187 -21.47 20.33 6.36
C SER A 187 -22.28 21.20 5.39
N VAL A 188 -22.98 20.60 4.42
CA VAL A 188 -23.87 21.28 3.46
C VAL A 188 -25.32 20.88 3.73
N PRO A 189 -26.14 21.74 4.36
CA PRO A 189 -27.53 21.42 4.64
C PRO A 189 -28.32 21.13 3.37
N ASN A 190 -29.13 20.06 3.39
CA ASN A 190 -29.99 19.65 2.28
C ASN A 190 -29.25 19.34 0.96
N LEU A 191 -27.98 18.92 1.01
CA LEU A 191 -27.24 18.49 -0.18
C LEU A 191 -28.05 17.46 -0.99
N GLY A 192 -28.16 17.68 -2.30
CA GLY A 192 -29.00 16.90 -3.21
C GLY A 192 -28.57 15.44 -3.33
N ARG A 193 -27.37 15.20 -3.88
CA ARG A 193 -26.90 13.84 -4.18
C ARG A 193 -25.41 13.66 -3.95
N ILE A 194 -25.01 12.48 -3.46
CA ILE A 194 -23.63 11.99 -3.51
C ILE A 194 -23.57 10.70 -4.32
N ASP A 195 -22.65 10.64 -5.28
CA ASP A 195 -22.26 9.46 -6.03
C ASP A 195 -20.83 9.04 -5.61
N SER A 196 -20.73 8.03 -4.74
CA SER A 196 -19.45 7.51 -4.28
C SER A 196 -18.98 6.38 -5.19
N LEU A 197 -17.90 6.61 -5.92
CA LEU A 197 -17.35 5.66 -6.89
C LEU A 197 -16.28 4.80 -6.20
N ASP A 198 -16.64 3.57 -5.85
CA ASP A 198 -15.78 2.57 -5.22
C ASP A 198 -15.00 3.12 -3.99
N PRO A 199 -15.70 3.61 -2.95
CA PRO A 199 -15.06 4.24 -1.78
C PRO A 199 -14.07 3.30 -1.09
N SER A 200 -12.94 3.79 -0.60
CA SER A 200 -11.83 2.92 -0.21
C SER A 200 -11.96 2.21 1.16
N TRP A 201 -11.53 0.94 1.23
CA TRP A 201 -11.67 0.06 2.41
C TRP A 201 -10.54 0.21 3.45
N GLN A 202 -9.28 0.14 2.99
CA GLN A 202 -8.11 -0.34 3.76
C GLN A 202 -7.84 0.40 5.08
N PHE A 203 -8.36 1.62 5.23
CA PHE A 203 -8.12 2.45 6.41
C PHE A 203 -9.37 2.72 7.24
N PHE A 204 -10.58 2.61 6.68
CA PHE A 204 -11.79 3.00 7.39
C PHE A 204 -12.37 1.90 8.29
N GLU A 205 -11.98 0.64 8.13
CA GLU A 205 -12.23 -0.39 9.15
C GLU A 205 -11.21 -0.38 10.29
N SER A 206 -9.96 -0.08 9.95
CA SER A 206 -8.83 -0.06 10.88
C SER A 206 -8.84 1.16 11.81
N PHE A 207 -9.47 2.26 11.41
CA PHE A 207 -9.52 3.51 12.17
C PHE A 207 -10.98 3.91 12.47
N PRO A 208 -11.57 3.47 13.60
CA PRO A 208 -12.97 3.75 13.92
C PRO A 208 -13.26 5.25 14.16
N TYR A 209 -12.22 6.08 14.30
CA TYR A 209 -12.36 7.54 14.36
C TYR A 209 -12.53 8.18 12.98
N LEU A 210 -12.24 7.48 11.88
CA LEU A 210 -12.49 7.98 10.53
C LEU A 210 -13.95 7.71 10.17
N GLU A 211 -14.66 8.75 9.77
CA GLU A 211 -16.04 8.60 9.35
C GLU A 211 -16.09 8.20 7.88
N LYS A 212 -16.80 7.09 7.62
CA LYS A 212 -17.11 6.63 6.27
C LYS A 212 -18.18 7.54 5.64
N ILE A 213 -18.30 7.46 4.31
CA ILE A 213 -19.48 7.97 3.62
C ILE A 213 -20.70 7.21 4.17
N SER A 214 -21.81 7.90 4.32
CA SER A 214 -23.05 7.34 4.85
C SER A 214 -24.24 7.86 4.06
N TYR A 215 -25.31 7.06 3.99
CA TYR A 215 -26.60 7.48 3.48
C TYR A 215 -27.14 8.77 4.12
N LYS A 216 -26.67 9.16 5.30
CA LYS A 216 -27.06 10.40 5.97
C LYS A 216 -26.40 11.66 5.40
N ASP A 217 -25.40 11.52 4.54
CA ASP A 217 -24.53 12.63 4.14
C ASP A 217 -25.15 13.50 3.02
N ALA A 218 -26.26 13.06 2.41
CA ALA A 218 -27.05 13.85 1.46
C ALA A 218 -28.50 13.35 1.43
N LYS A 219 -29.40 14.06 0.73
CA LYS A 219 -30.78 13.59 0.48
C LYS A 219 -30.81 12.25 -0.24
N PHE A 220 -29.83 12.00 -1.11
CA PHE A 220 -29.64 10.71 -1.75
C PHE A 220 -28.15 10.39 -1.88
N VAL A 221 -27.78 9.15 -1.60
CA VAL A 221 -26.40 8.68 -1.63
C VAL A 221 -26.38 7.37 -2.38
N ARG A 222 -25.69 7.34 -3.50
CA ARG A 222 -25.49 6.15 -4.33
C ARG A 222 -24.03 5.76 -4.21
N VAL A 223 -23.80 4.49 -3.92
CA VAL A 223 -22.45 3.94 -3.78
C VAL A 223 -22.27 2.87 -4.84
N PHE A 224 -21.24 3.03 -5.66
CA PHE A 224 -20.89 2.06 -6.67
C PHE A 224 -19.71 1.24 -6.17
N HIS A 225 -19.78 -0.07 -6.37
CA HIS A 225 -18.78 -1.04 -5.95
C HIS A 225 -18.32 -1.81 -7.17
N SER A 226 -17.04 -1.71 -7.48
CA SER A 226 -16.38 -2.43 -8.58
C SER A 226 -15.17 -3.23 -8.08
N SER A 227 -14.66 -2.92 -6.89
CA SER A 227 -13.50 -3.57 -6.31
C SER A 227 -13.68 -3.81 -4.80
N TYR A 228 -14.59 -4.72 -4.44
CA TYR A 228 -14.68 -5.24 -3.09
C TYR A 228 -14.29 -6.71 -3.08
N GLU A 229 -13.21 -6.99 -2.37
CA GLU A 229 -12.82 -8.30 -1.91
C GLU A 229 -11.87 -8.02 -0.74
N LEU A 230 -11.58 -9.05 0.05
CA LEU A 230 -10.52 -9.01 1.05
C LEU A 230 -9.21 -8.41 0.44
N THR A 231 -9.00 -8.55 -0.87
CA THR A 231 -7.81 -8.11 -1.62
C THR A 231 -7.86 -6.72 -2.25
N SER A 232 -9.00 -6.05 -2.16
CA SER A 232 -9.35 -4.95 -3.04
C SER A 232 -9.24 -3.58 -2.38
N PHE A 233 -9.46 -2.52 -3.16
CA PHE A 233 -9.34 -1.15 -2.67
C PHE A 233 -10.67 -0.59 -2.18
N GLY A 234 -11.81 -1.07 -2.68
CA GLY A 234 -13.16 -0.63 -2.34
C GLY A 234 -13.77 -1.30 -1.09
N ILE A 235 -14.59 -0.54 -0.38
CA ILE A 235 -15.26 -0.91 0.88
C ILE A 235 -16.47 -1.82 0.63
N THR A 236 -16.56 -2.92 1.37
CA THR A 236 -17.59 -3.94 1.13
C THR A 236 -18.99 -3.62 1.69
N PRO A 237 -19.13 -3.13 2.94
CA PRO A 237 -20.45 -2.91 3.51
C PRO A 237 -21.26 -1.88 2.72
N PRO A 238 -22.59 -2.04 2.65
CA PRO A 238 -23.44 -1.03 2.04
C PRO A 238 -23.37 0.28 2.85
N LEU A 239 -23.13 1.40 2.16
CA LEU A 239 -22.95 2.71 2.79
C LEU A 239 -24.02 3.71 2.35
N GLY A 240 -24.68 3.50 1.22
CA GLY A 240 -25.60 4.44 0.60
C GLY A 240 -27.07 4.20 0.94
N HIS A 241 -27.91 5.02 0.32
CA HIS A 241 -29.33 4.71 0.15
C HIS A 241 -29.49 3.54 -0.84
N ILE A 242 -28.61 3.49 -1.83
CA ILE A 242 -28.44 2.36 -2.74
C ILE A 242 -26.94 2.05 -2.90
N ASP A 243 -26.65 0.76 -2.98
CA ASP A 243 -25.32 0.22 -3.24
C ASP A 243 -25.39 -0.66 -4.49
N ILE A 244 -24.54 -0.38 -5.47
CA ILE A 244 -24.58 -0.98 -6.81
C ILE A 244 -23.29 -1.75 -7.02
N TYR A 245 -23.40 -3.06 -7.18
CA TYR A 245 -22.25 -3.95 -7.31
C TYR A 245 -22.04 -4.39 -8.76
N PHE A 246 -21.11 -3.75 -9.47
CA PHE A 246 -20.78 -4.07 -10.86
C PHE A 246 -20.16 -5.45 -10.96
N ASN A 247 -20.76 -6.35 -11.73
CA ASN A 247 -20.28 -7.73 -11.90
C ASN A 247 -20.03 -8.44 -10.55
N GLY A 248 -20.94 -8.22 -9.60
CA GLY A 248 -20.81 -8.75 -8.24
C GLY A 248 -19.80 -8.00 -7.39
N GLY A 249 -19.23 -6.90 -7.90
CA GLY A 249 -18.31 -5.95 -7.28
C GLY A 249 -16.91 -6.48 -7.01
N ILE A 250 -16.53 -7.66 -7.53
CA ILE A 250 -15.24 -8.30 -7.25
C ILE A 250 -14.30 -8.20 -8.45
N SER A 251 -14.73 -8.74 -9.59
CA SER A 251 -13.93 -8.85 -10.81
C SER A 251 -14.61 -8.14 -11.95
N GLN A 252 -13.86 -7.28 -12.63
CA GLN A 252 -14.38 -6.50 -13.75
C GLN A 252 -13.87 -7.06 -15.08
N PRO A 253 -14.72 -7.15 -16.12
CA PRO A 253 -14.30 -7.46 -17.47
C PRO A 253 -13.16 -6.53 -17.90
N HIS A 254 -12.14 -7.06 -18.57
CA HIS A 254 -10.90 -6.37 -18.96
C HIS A 254 -9.88 -6.13 -17.84
N CYS A 255 -10.09 -6.71 -16.64
CA CYS A 255 -9.10 -6.74 -15.57
C CYS A 255 -8.43 -8.12 -15.42
N GLU A 256 -7.99 -8.71 -16.54
CA GLU A 256 -7.26 -9.99 -16.58
C GLU A 256 -5.83 -9.82 -17.11
N PHE A 257 -4.96 -10.80 -16.87
CA PHE A 257 -3.59 -10.75 -17.36
C PHE A 257 -3.54 -10.62 -18.89
N GLY A 258 -2.77 -9.67 -19.39
CA GLY A 258 -2.67 -9.32 -20.80
C GLY A 258 -3.74 -8.34 -21.30
N ALA A 259 -4.77 -8.02 -20.49
CA ALA A 259 -5.76 -7.01 -20.86
C ALA A 259 -5.19 -5.59 -20.67
N THR A 260 -5.65 -4.66 -21.49
CA THR A 260 -5.28 -3.23 -21.39
C THR A 260 -6.50 -2.42 -20.95
N TYR A 261 -6.31 -1.55 -19.97
CA TYR A 261 -7.34 -0.63 -19.48
C TYR A 261 -6.80 0.81 -19.39
N GLN A 262 -7.70 1.79 -19.37
CA GLN A 262 -7.33 3.19 -19.23
C GLN A 262 -7.41 3.60 -17.75
N ARG A 263 -6.33 4.17 -17.22
CA ARG A 263 -6.27 4.67 -15.84
C ARG A 263 -6.97 6.02 -15.72
N THR A 264 -7.23 6.46 -14.48
CA THR A 264 -7.76 7.81 -14.22
C THR A 264 -6.88 8.92 -14.82
N SER A 265 -5.55 8.72 -14.85
CA SER A 265 -4.59 9.63 -15.46
C SER A 265 -4.74 9.77 -16.98
N GLY A 266 -5.50 8.89 -17.65
CA GLY A 266 -5.65 8.85 -19.10
C GLY A 266 -4.73 7.85 -19.80
N ASP A 267 -3.73 7.32 -19.10
CA ASP A 267 -2.77 6.35 -19.65
C ASP A 267 -3.40 4.99 -19.88
N TRP A 268 -3.04 4.34 -20.99
CA TRP A 268 -3.38 2.94 -21.25
C TRP A 268 -2.33 2.03 -20.63
N VAL A 269 -2.77 1.10 -19.78
CA VAL A 269 -1.89 0.16 -19.07
C VAL A 269 -2.32 -1.28 -19.33
N THR A 270 -1.35 -2.12 -19.70
CA THR A 270 -1.56 -3.56 -19.83
C THR A 270 -1.23 -4.29 -18.54
N ILE A 271 -2.10 -5.20 -18.12
CA ILE A 271 -2.02 -5.92 -16.85
C ILE A 271 -1.07 -7.10 -17.00
N TYR A 272 0.20 -6.87 -16.67
CA TYR A 272 1.20 -7.95 -16.59
C TYR A 272 1.60 -8.30 -15.17
N SER A 273 0.94 -7.74 -14.15
CA SER A 273 1.24 -8.05 -12.75
C SER A 273 0.01 -8.27 -11.90
N GLY A 274 0.15 -9.10 -10.85
CA GLY A 274 -0.90 -9.35 -9.88
C GLY A 274 -1.40 -8.06 -9.22
N ILE A 275 -0.54 -7.11 -8.90
CA ILE A 275 -0.94 -5.82 -8.30
C ILE A 275 -1.87 -5.03 -9.24
N LEU A 276 -1.51 -4.91 -10.52
CA LEU A 276 -2.34 -4.19 -11.50
C LEU A 276 -3.68 -4.89 -11.73
N LYS A 277 -3.74 -6.22 -11.60
CA LYS A 277 -4.99 -6.99 -11.65
C LYS A 277 -5.96 -6.59 -10.53
N TYR A 278 -5.46 -6.20 -9.35
CA TYR A 278 -6.29 -5.74 -8.22
C TYR A 278 -6.59 -4.24 -8.25
N ILE A 279 -5.73 -3.41 -8.85
CA ILE A 279 -5.97 -1.97 -9.04
C ILE A 279 -7.00 -1.72 -10.15
N CYS A 280 -6.96 -2.50 -11.24
CA CYS A 280 -7.82 -2.29 -12.39
C CYS A 280 -9.31 -2.22 -12.04
N PRO A 281 -9.90 -3.17 -11.28
CA PRO A 281 -11.31 -3.09 -10.87
C PRO A 281 -11.68 -1.79 -10.16
N HIS A 282 -10.77 -1.24 -9.35
CA HIS A 282 -10.95 0.02 -8.61
C HIS A 282 -11.01 1.20 -9.58
N GLU A 283 -9.96 1.38 -10.40
CA GLU A 283 -9.85 2.49 -11.34
C GLU A 283 -10.93 2.45 -12.45
N MET A 284 -11.36 1.25 -12.84
CA MET A 284 -12.43 1.05 -13.84
C MET A 284 -13.77 1.68 -13.43
N MET A 285 -13.97 1.99 -12.14
CA MET A 285 -15.19 2.65 -11.71
C MET A 285 -15.36 4.03 -12.36
N ASN A 286 -14.29 4.80 -12.56
CA ASN A 286 -14.36 6.08 -13.27
C ASN A 286 -14.88 5.89 -14.71
N THR A 287 -14.37 4.87 -15.40
CA THR A 287 -14.78 4.51 -16.75
C THR A 287 -16.25 4.07 -16.80
N TYR A 288 -16.69 3.19 -15.90
CA TYR A 288 -18.10 2.78 -15.83
C TYR A 288 -19.02 3.95 -15.52
N TYR A 289 -18.62 4.85 -14.63
CA TYR A 289 -19.38 6.05 -14.33
C TYR A 289 -19.52 6.96 -15.56
N ILE A 290 -18.45 7.16 -16.34
CA ILE A 290 -18.48 7.84 -17.65
C ILE A 290 -19.47 7.17 -18.62
N TYR A 291 -19.58 5.84 -18.61
CA TYR A 291 -20.54 5.14 -19.45
C TYR A 291 -21.99 5.32 -18.97
N THR A 292 -22.23 5.47 -17.67
CA THR A 292 -23.57 5.75 -17.13
C THR A 292 -24.12 7.11 -17.56
N MET A 293 -23.26 8.00 -18.08
CA MET A 293 -23.64 9.31 -18.64
C MET A 293 -24.07 9.23 -20.11
N ASN A 294 -23.84 8.10 -20.80
CA ASN A 294 -24.26 7.93 -22.20
C ASN A 294 -25.69 7.38 -22.26
N THR A 295 -26.65 8.21 -22.65
CA THR A 295 -28.08 7.88 -22.61
C THR A 295 -28.64 7.34 -23.93
N THR A 296 -27.85 7.29 -25.00
CA THR A 296 -28.38 6.98 -26.36
C THR A 296 -28.25 5.52 -26.77
N ASP A 297 -27.30 4.78 -26.20
CA ASP A 297 -26.89 3.48 -26.76
C ASP A 297 -27.30 2.27 -25.90
N CYS A 298 -27.31 2.40 -24.57
CA CYS A 298 -27.64 1.31 -23.64
C CYS A 298 -28.01 1.87 -22.26
N GLN A 299 -29.08 1.36 -21.65
CA GLN A 299 -29.41 1.68 -20.25
C GLN A 299 -28.61 0.79 -19.30
N PHE A 300 -27.96 1.41 -18.32
CA PHE A 300 -27.35 0.68 -17.22
C PHE A 300 -28.45 0.38 -16.18
N LEU A 301 -28.87 -0.87 -16.12
CA LEU A 301 -29.92 -1.34 -15.21
C LEU A 301 -29.31 -2.26 -14.14
N ALA A 302 -29.61 -1.99 -12.88
CA ALA A 302 -29.26 -2.84 -11.75
C ALA A 302 -30.51 -3.54 -11.21
N THR A 303 -30.41 -4.83 -10.86
CA THR A 303 -31.51 -5.56 -10.22
C THR A 303 -31.20 -5.75 -8.74
N HIS A 304 -32.12 -5.34 -7.87
CA HIS A 304 -31.97 -5.63 -6.44
C HIS A 304 -32.07 -7.13 -6.18
N CYS A 305 -31.10 -7.66 -5.45
CA CYS A 305 -31.01 -9.06 -5.09
C CYS A 305 -30.36 -9.22 -3.72
N ASP A 306 -30.67 -10.33 -3.03
CA ASP A 306 -30.10 -10.61 -1.70
C ASP A 306 -28.62 -11.02 -1.78
N SER A 307 -28.18 -11.60 -2.90
CA SER A 307 -26.77 -11.90 -3.18
C SER A 307 -26.48 -11.91 -4.68
N TYR A 308 -25.19 -11.84 -5.04
CA TYR A 308 -24.77 -11.93 -6.43
C TYR A 308 -24.99 -13.33 -7.01
N GLU A 309 -24.87 -14.39 -6.20
CA GLU A 309 -25.16 -15.77 -6.62
C GLU A 309 -26.64 -15.95 -6.95
N ASP A 310 -27.54 -15.35 -6.17
CA ASP A 310 -28.97 -15.37 -6.48
C ASP A 310 -29.31 -14.53 -7.72
N PHE A 311 -28.55 -13.46 -7.99
CA PHE A 311 -28.61 -12.72 -9.23
C PHE A 311 -28.20 -13.57 -10.44
N GLN A 312 -27.06 -14.25 -10.36
CA GLN A 312 -26.60 -15.16 -11.41
C GLN A 312 -27.55 -16.35 -11.61
N ALA A 313 -28.18 -16.85 -10.55
CA ALA A 313 -29.14 -17.94 -10.60
C ALA A 313 -30.55 -17.51 -11.07
N GLY A 314 -30.76 -16.22 -11.35
CA GLY A 314 -32.07 -15.69 -11.79
C GLY A 314 -33.17 -15.80 -10.73
N LYS A 315 -32.79 -15.83 -9.45
CA LYS A 315 -33.69 -15.96 -8.30
C LYS A 315 -34.18 -14.63 -7.75
N CYS A 316 -33.66 -13.49 -8.22
CA CYS A 316 -34.12 -12.18 -7.77
C CYS A 316 -35.61 -11.97 -8.08
N PRO A 317 -36.35 -11.22 -7.25
CA PRO A 317 -37.77 -10.95 -7.45
C PRO A 317 -38.05 -10.31 -8.83
N ARG A 318 -38.94 -10.91 -9.62
CA ARG A 318 -39.24 -10.51 -11.02
C ARG A 318 -40.24 -9.35 -11.18
N ASN A 319 -40.77 -8.77 -10.11
CA ASN A 319 -41.71 -7.65 -10.25
C ASN A 319 -40.96 -6.38 -10.68
N SER A 320 -41.50 -5.67 -11.67
CA SER A 320 -40.93 -4.52 -12.38
C SER A 320 -40.58 -3.28 -11.54
N SER A 321 -40.66 -3.38 -10.21
CA SER A 321 -40.30 -2.36 -9.22
C SER A 321 -38.92 -2.56 -8.59
N VAL A 322 -38.12 -3.50 -9.10
CA VAL A 322 -36.84 -3.97 -8.51
C VAL A 322 -35.63 -3.72 -9.44
N VAL A 323 -35.85 -3.04 -10.57
CA VAL A 323 -34.80 -2.64 -11.52
C VAL A 323 -34.54 -1.15 -11.38
N ALA A 324 -33.32 -0.81 -10.95
CA ALA A 324 -32.81 0.54 -10.79
C ALA A 324 -32.10 1.00 -12.07
N ASP A 325 -32.55 2.09 -12.69
CA ASP A 325 -31.73 2.80 -13.69
C ASP A 325 -30.58 3.50 -12.96
N ILE A 326 -29.36 2.99 -13.15
CA ILE A 326 -28.16 3.55 -12.51
C ILE A 326 -27.48 4.60 -13.38
N GLY A 327 -28.14 5.06 -14.45
CA GLY A 327 -27.71 6.18 -15.27
C GLY A 327 -27.41 7.41 -14.41
N PHE A 328 -26.46 8.23 -14.86
CA PHE A 328 -26.08 9.44 -14.15
C PHE A 328 -27.26 10.40 -13.94
N TYR A 329 -28.21 10.45 -14.89
CA TYR A 329 -29.38 11.34 -14.88
C TYR A 329 -30.66 10.74 -14.27
N ALA A 330 -30.63 9.52 -13.75
CA ALA A 330 -31.80 8.88 -13.16
C ALA A 330 -32.25 9.58 -11.85
N ASP A 331 -33.57 9.74 -11.65
CA ASP A 331 -34.15 10.33 -10.43
C ASP A 331 -34.01 9.35 -9.25
N ALA A 332 -33.68 9.86 -8.05
CA ALA A 332 -33.73 9.12 -6.80
C ALA A 332 -35.05 8.34 -6.58
N ARG A 333 -36.17 8.84 -7.13
CA ARG A 333 -37.50 8.21 -7.04
C ARG A 333 -37.72 7.03 -7.99
N SER A 334 -36.94 6.88 -9.06
CA SER A 334 -37.00 5.71 -9.96
C SER A 334 -36.18 4.52 -9.44
N LEU A 335 -35.43 4.69 -8.34
CA LEU A 335 -34.49 3.70 -7.81
C LEU A 335 -35.07 2.78 -6.73
N GLY A 336 -36.36 2.92 -6.40
CA GLY A 336 -37.06 2.11 -5.40
C GLY A 336 -36.63 2.41 -3.96
N ASN A 337 -37.58 2.45 -3.03
CA ASN A 337 -37.25 2.54 -1.61
C ASN A 337 -36.71 1.18 -1.15
N GLY A 338 -35.41 0.96 -1.28
CA GLY A 338 -34.74 -0.14 -0.58
C GLY A 338 -34.89 0.05 0.93
N PRO A 339 -35.19 -1.00 1.72
CA PRO A 339 -35.23 -0.86 3.18
C PRO A 339 -33.85 -0.42 3.70
N ALA A 340 -33.86 0.49 4.68
CA ALA A 340 -32.67 0.86 5.45
C ALA A 340 -31.93 -0.40 5.95
N PRO A 341 -30.59 -0.38 6.05
CA PRO A 341 -29.77 -1.59 6.09
C PRO A 341 -29.99 -2.40 7.36
N LEU A 342 -30.86 -3.41 7.28
CA LEU A 342 -30.96 -4.51 8.25
C LEU A 342 -30.03 -5.69 7.88
N GLN A 343 -29.16 -5.52 6.88
CA GLN A 343 -28.26 -6.57 6.36
C GLN A 343 -26.87 -6.61 7.01
N ALA A 344 -26.57 -5.77 8.00
CA ALA A 344 -25.31 -5.88 8.76
C ALA A 344 -25.19 -7.22 9.51
N LEU A 345 -26.31 -7.90 9.83
CA LEU A 345 -26.30 -9.16 10.60
C LEU A 345 -26.07 -10.42 9.73
N ASN A 346 -26.51 -10.44 8.48
CA ASN A 346 -26.29 -11.59 7.58
C ASN A 346 -24.92 -11.53 6.88
N TYR A 347 -24.32 -10.35 6.73
CA TYR A 347 -22.98 -10.23 6.14
C TYR A 347 -21.85 -10.57 7.12
N ILE A 348 -22.10 -10.46 8.43
CA ILE A 348 -21.24 -11.09 9.46
C ILE A 348 -21.16 -12.60 9.20
N TYR A 349 -22.21 -13.25 8.70
CA TYR A 349 -22.15 -14.67 8.35
C TYR A 349 -21.42 -14.95 7.03
N GLY A 350 -21.45 -14.07 6.03
CA GLY A 350 -20.69 -14.24 4.76
C GLY A 350 -19.19 -13.98 4.90
N SER A 351 -18.83 -12.92 5.64
CA SER A 351 -17.45 -12.66 6.06
C SER A 351 -16.96 -13.69 7.09
N ALA A 352 -17.84 -14.16 7.99
CA ALA A 352 -17.57 -15.37 8.74
C ALA A 352 -17.39 -16.56 7.82
N ILE A 353 -18.17 -16.81 6.77
CA ILE A 353 -17.98 -17.96 5.86
C ILE A 353 -16.63 -17.91 5.15
N ASN A 354 -16.13 -16.76 4.67
CA ASN A 354 -14.79 -16.65 4.10
C ASN A 354 -13.69 -16.78 5.17
N VAL A 355 -13.90 -16.22 6.36
CA VAL A 355 -13.03 -16.47 7.53
C VAL A 355 -13.11 -17.94 7.97
N PHE A 356 -14.25 -18.61 7.83
CA PHE A 356 -14.51 -20.01 8.19
C PHE A 356 -13.94 -20.94 7.14
N ILE A 357 -14.00 -20.62 5.84
CA ILE A 357 -13.35 -21.33 4.72
C ILE A 357 -11.83 -21.19 4.84
N ASN A 358 -11.31 -19.99 5.17
CA ASN A 358 -9.89 -19.78 5.46
C ASN A 358 -9.45 -20.39 6.81
N LEU A 359 -10.34 -20.49 7.80
CA LEU A 359 -10.13 -21.26 9.04
C LEU A 359 -10.25 -22.78 8.82
N TRP A 360 -10.95 -23.24 7.77
CA TRP A 360 -11.08 -24.65 7.39
C TRP A 360 -9.90 -25.10 6.52
N ASN A 361 -9.43 -24.23 5.62
CA ASN A 361 -8.18 -24.36 4.86
C ASN A 361 -6.98 -23.81 5.67
N ARG A 362 -6.80 -24.27 6.90
CA ARG A 362 -5.59 -23.91 7.66
C ARG A 362 -4.36 -24.27 6.82
N PRO A 363 -3.30 -23.43 6.85
CA PRO A 363 -2.01 -23.84 6.31
C PRO A 363 -1.63 -25.20 6.89
N LYS A 364 -1.38 -26.17 6.02
CA LYS A 364 -0.91 -27.51 6.38
C LYS A 364 0.46 -27.72 5.77
N ASN A 365 1.32 -28.47 6.46
CA ASN A 365 2.61 -28.90 5.95
C ASN A 365 2.44 -30.13 5.05
N GLU A 366 1.70 -29.97 3.96
CA GLU A 366 1.34 -31.01 2.99
C GLU A 366 1.52 -30.46 1.57
N LYS A 367 1.79 -31.35 0.61
CA LYS A 367 1.97 -31.00 -0.81
C LYS A 367 0.79 -30.20 -1.36
N GLY A 368 1.09 -29.12 -2.11
CA GLY A 368 0.09 -28.21 -2.67
C GLY A 368 -0.47 -27.19 -1.67
N HIS A 369 0.13 -27.07 -0.48
CA HIS A 369 -0.17 -26.02 0.49
C HIS A 369 1.06 -25.16 0.79
N LEU A 370 2.03 -25.70 1.51
CA LEU A 370 3.31 -25.07 1.80
C LEU A 370 4.40 -25.91 1.14
N GLU A 371 5.20 -25.32 0.27
CA GLU A 371 6.16 -26.08 -0.54
C GLU A 371 7.60 -25.73 -0.18
N TYR A 372 8.41 -26.77 0.05
CA TYR A 372 9.81 -26.67 0.38
C TYR A 372 10.61 -27.24 -0.78
N HIS A 373 11.00 -26.37 -1.71
CA HIS A 373 11.73 -26.73 -2.92
C HIS A 373 13.23 -26.84 -2.60
N VAL A 374 13.74 -28.06 -2.41
CA VAL A 374 15.12 -28.32 -2.01
C VAL A 374 16.02 -28.48 -3.24
N PHE A 375 17.03 -27.62 -3.32
CA PHE A 375 18.07 -27.64 -4.35
C PHE A 375 19.44 -27.86 -3.71
N THR A 376 20.26 -28.65 -4.41
CA THR A 376 21.67 -28.87 -4.09
C THR A 376 22.46 -28.89 -5.41
N LYS A 377 23.79 -28.94 -5.33
CA LYS A 377 24.63 -29.17 -6.53
C LYS A 377 24.28 -30.45 -7.30
N LYS A 378 23.65 -31.44 -6.65
CA LYS A 378 23.23 -32.70 -7.30
C LYS A 378 21.96 -32.52 -8.13
N ASN A 379 21.12 -31.53 -7.80
CA ASN A 379 19.84 -31.25 -8.46
C ASN A 379 19.62 -29.73 -8.60
N PRO A 380 20.45 -29.02 -9.39
CA PRO A 380 20.38 -27.56 -9.49
C PRO A 380 19.14 -27.06 -10.26
N GLU A 381 18.64 -27.85 -11.20
CA GLU A 381 17.51 -27.47 -12.07
C GLU A 381 16.15 -27.86 -11.48
N GLU A 382 16.03 -29.11 -10.99
CA GLU A 382 14.75 -29.68 -10.53
C GLU A 382 14.75 -29.87 -9.00
N PRO A 383 13.78 -29.28 -8.27
CA PRO A 383 13.75 -29.39 -6.82
C PRO A 383 13.33 -30.79 -6.35
N CYS A 384 13.88 -31.19 -5.21
CA CYS A 384 13.22 -32.20 -4.38
C CYS A 384 12.17 -31.52 -3.50
N LEU A 385 10.91 -31.92 -3.60
CA LEU A 385 9.84 -31.44 -2.73
C LEU A 385 9.93 -32.12 -1.36
N LEU A 386 10.33 -31.36 -0.35
CA LEU A 386 10.45 -31.86 1.01
C LEU A 386 9.10 -31.81 1.75
N GLU A 387 8.78 -32.92 2.40
CA GLU A 387 7.65 -33.11 3.31
C GLU A 387 8.18 -33.51 4.69
N PRO A 388 7.42 -33.30 5.78
CA PRO A 388 7.86 -33.62 7.15
C PRO A 388 7.79 -35.14 7.42
N THR A 389 8.38 -35.95 6.55
CA THR A 389 8.40 -37.41 6.62
C THR A 389 9.82 -37.93 6.42
N MET A 390 10.16 -39.03 7.08
CA MET A 390 11.49 -39.66 6.94
C MET A 390 11.77 -40.13 5.50
N GLU A 391 10.73 -40.56 4.78
CA GLU A 391 10.84 -40.96 3.38
C GLU A 391 11.24 -39.78 2.49
N SER A 392 10.55 -38.65 2.62
CA SER A 392 10.88 -37.43 1.87
C SER A 392 12.27 -36.90 2.22
N LEU A 393 12.62 -36.90 3.51
CA LEU A 393 13.93 -36.46 3.98
C LEU A 393 15.08 -37.30 3.39
N GLN A 394 14.93 -38.64 3.38
CA GLN A 394 15.90 -39.55 2.77
C GLN A 394 15.99 -39.36 1.25
N LYS A 395 14.84 -39.12 0.60
CA LYS A 395 14.77 -38.87 -0.84
C LYS A 395 15.47 -37.57 -1.24
N CYS A 396 15.34 -36.50 -0.46
CA CYS A 396 15.96 -35.21 -0.75
C CYS A 396 17.46 -35.15 -0.41
N ASP A 397 18.01 -36.17 0.27
CA ASP A 397 19.46 -36.37 0.50
C ASP A 397 20.18 -35.11 1.03
N ILE A 398 19.56 -34.46 2.05
CA ILE A 398 20.10 -33.26 2.68
C ILE A 398 21.37 -33.62 3.48
N ASP A 399 22.53 -33.12 3.03
CA ASP A 399 23.80 -33.35 3.72
C ASP A 399 23.94 -32.41 4.94
N PRO A 400 24.09 -32.94 6.17
CA PRO A 400 24.26 -32.13 7.38
C PRO A 400 25.49 -31.23 7.40
N LYS A 401 26.48 -31.49 6.54
CA LYS A 401 27.69 -30.66 6.42
C LYS A 401 27.47 -29.41 5.59
N ASN A 402 26.45 -29.40 4.73
CA ASN A 402 26.15 -28.23 3.90
C ASN A 402 25.53 -27.14 4.77
N HIS A 403 25.88 -25.88 4.49
CA HIS A 403 25.14 -24.74 5.05
C HIS A 403 23.77 -24.68 4.38
N LEU A 404 22.70 -24.59 5.17
CA LEU A 404 21.33 -24.56 4.66
C LEU A 404 20.86 -23.11 4.55
N VAL A 405 20.39 -22.72 3.37
CA VAL A 405 19.82 -21.39 3.12
C VAL A 405 18.36 -21.54 2.73
N MET A 406 17.46 -20.94 3.50
CA MET A 406 16.04 -20.87 3.14
C MET A 406 15.73 -19.49 2.56
N LEU A 407 15.28 -19.44 1.31
CA LEU A 407 14.78 -18.22 0.66
C LEU A 407 13.26 -18.15 0.83
N ILE A 408 12.74 -17.02 1.30
CA ILE A 408 11.33 -16.85 1.69
C ILE A 408 10.73 -15.70 0.89
N CYS A 409 9.68 -15.98 0.12
CA CYS A 409 8.97 -14.99 -0.67
C CYS A 409 8.16 -14.00 0.19
N GLY A 410 8.00 -12.78 -0.34
CA GLY A 410 7.22 -11.70 0.24
C GLY A 410 5.74 -11.74 -0.10
N PHE A 411 5.06 -10.59 -0.03
CA PHE A 411 3.66 -10.45 -0.41
C PHE A 411 3.51 -10.50 -1.94
N LEU A 412 2.55 -11.27 -2.47
CA LEU A 412 2.32 -11.48 -3.92
C LEU A 412 3.51 -12.08 -4.69
N GLU A 413 4.50 -12.62 -3.98
CA GLU A 413 5.66 -13.26 -4.58
C GLU A 413 5.51 -14.77 -4.55
N GLU A 414 6.04 -15.44 -5.56
CA GLU A 414 6.01 -16.90 -5.67
C GLU A 414 7.34 -17.39 -6.23
N TYR A 415 7.59 -18.69 -6.12
CA TYR A 415 8.67 -19.32 -6.85
C TYR A 415 8.18 -19.77 -8.23
N GLN A 416 8.80 -19.27 -9.28
CA GLN A 416 8.60 -19.73 -10.65
C GLN A 416 9.98 -19.85 -11.33
N PRO A 417 10.19 -20.89 -12.16
CA PRO A 417 11.38 -20.97 -13.01
C PRO A 417 11.57 -19.67 -13.82
N GLY A 418 12.78 -19.15 -13.87
CA GLY A 418 13.18 -17.91 -14.53
C GLY A 418 13.15 -16.66 -13.64
N ASN A 419 12.61 -16.73 -12.42
CA ASN A 419 12.46 -15.57 -11.55
C ASN A 419 13.71 -15.30 -10.67
N LEU A 420 13.68 -14.24 -9.85
CA LEU A 420 14.84 -13.85 -9.04
C LEU A 420 15.20 -14.85 -7.93
N PHE A 421 14.26 -15.66 -7.44
CA PHE A 421 14.57 -16.74 -6.48
C PHE A 421 15.39 -17.85 -7.12
N GLU A 422 15.14 -18.17 -8.38
CA GLU A 422 16.00 -19.09 -9.13
C GLU A 422 17.43 -18.52 -9.26
N VAL A 423 17.55 -17.23 -9.60
CA VAL A 423 18.85 -16.56 -9.71
C VAL A 423 19.62 -16.59 -8.39
N MET A 424 18.95 -16.27 -7.27
CA MET A 424 19.53 -16.36 -5.93
C MET A 424 20.00 -17.78 -5.61
N LYS A 425 19.13 -18.78 -5.83
CA LYS A 425 19.45 -20.21 -5.64
C LYS A 425 20.67 -20.63 -6.43
N ASN A 426 20.72 -20.29 -7.72
CA ASN A 426 21.84 -20.64 -8.59
C ASN A 426 23.15 -20.03 -8.10
N LYS A 427 23.15 -18.73 -7.77
CA LYS A 427 24.34 -18.06 -7.23
C LYS A 427 24.83 -18.66 -5.92
N ILE A 428 23.92 -19.04 -5.01
CA ILE A 428 24.30 -19.69 -3.75
C ILE A 428 24.96 -21.06 -4.04
N LEU A 429 24.34 -21.87 -4.90
CA LEU A 429 24.86 -23.19 -5.24
C LEU A 429 26.20 -23.13 -5.98
N GLU A 430 26.44 -22.13 -6.82
CA GLU A 430 27.71 -21.94 -7.53
C GLU A 430 28.90 -21.75 -6.56
N ASN A 431 28.66 -21.05 -5.46
CA ASN A 431 29.71 -20.59 -4.53
C ASN A 431 30.08 -21.57 -3.41
N GLY A 432 29.45 -22.76 -3.32
CA GLY A 432 29.86 -23.72 -2.29
C GLY A 432 28.93 -24.91 -2.09
N PRO A 433 29.24 -25.79 -1.13
CA PRO A 433 28.36 -26.89 -0.72
C PRO A 433 27.21 -26.35 0.14
N PHE A 434 26.17 -25.85 -0.53
CA PHE A 434 24.95 -25.37 0.09
C PHE A 434 23.77 -26.31 -0.19
N THR A 435 22.82 -26.32 0.76
CA THR A 435 21.46 -26.80 0.54
C THR A 435 20.56 -25.57 0.50
N VAL A 436 19.93 -25.29 -0.63
CA VAL A 436 19.00 -24.15 -0.77
C VAL A 436 17.58 -24.67 -0.70
N ILE A 437 16.77 -24.10 0.18
CA ILE A 437 15.32 -24.35 0.26
C ILE A 437 14.62 -23.08 -0.20
N ILE A 438 13.90 -23.12 -1.31
CA ILE A 438 12.95 -22.05 -1.62
C ILE A 438 11.63 -22.41 -0.93
N PHE A 439 11.26 -21.61 0.06
CA PHE A 439 10.03 -21.79 0.81
C PHE A 439 8.90 -21.01 0.15
N ASP A 440 8.07 -21.73 -0.61
CA ASP A 440 6.94 -21.17 -1.32
C ASP A 440 5.67 -21.29 -0.46
N TRP A 441 5.18 -20.12 -0.03
CA TRP A 441 3.91 -19.96 0.69
C TRP A 441 2.94 -19.05 -0.08
N SER A 442 3.12 -18.93 -1.40
CA SER A 442 2.36 -18.07 -2.33
C SER A 442 0.85 -18.25 -2.25
N LYS A 443 0.39 -19.46 -1.92
CA LYS A 443 -1.02 -19.76 -1.67
C LYS A 443 -1.63 -18.93 -0.53
N TYR A 444 -0.81 -18.40 0.37
CA TYR A 444 -1.25 -17.69 1.58
C TYR A 444 -0.66 -16.29 1.74
N ASN A 445 0.28 -15.89 0.89
CA ASN A 445 0.88 -14.54 0.89
C ASN A 445 0.18 -13.57 -0.06
N GLY A 446 -0.90 -14.04 -0.69
CA GLY A 446 -1.76 -13.23 -1.52
C GLY A 446 -2.61 -12.25 -0.71
N PRO A 447 -3.34 -11.37 -1.39
CA PRO A 447 -4.09 -10.34 -0.72
C PRO A 447 -5.31 -10.95 0.02
N PRO A 448 -5.89 -10.26 1.04
CA PRO A 448 -5.45 -9.01 1.63
C PRO A 448 -4.08 -9.12 2.24
N PHE A 449 -3.39 -8.00 2.31
CA PHE A 449 -2.20 -7.91 3.15
C PHE A 449 -2.48 -8.29 4.61
N SER A 450 -3.64 -7.94 5.17
CA SER A 450 -4.03 -8.36 6.54
C SER A 450 -4.23 -9.87 6.70
N LEU A 451 -4.71 -10.57 5.66
CA LEU A 451 -4.80 -12.03 5.67
C LEU A 451 -3.42 -12.66 5.50
N ALA A 452 -2.58 -12.13 4.60
CA ALA A 452 -1.18 -12.56 4.49
C ALA A 452 -0.43 -12.39 5.82
N LEU A 453 -0.64 -11.28 6.52
CA LEU A 453 -0.11 -11.03 7.87
C LEU A 453 -0.60 -12.06 8.88
N TYR A 454 -1.89 -12.41 8.87
CA TYR A 454 -2.45 -13.43 9.75
C TYR A 454 -1.89 -14.82 9.42
N ASN A 455 -1.87 -15.19 8.14
CA ASN A 455 -1.35 -16.46 7.66
C ASN A 455 0.12 -16.62 8.01
N MET A 456 0.92 -15.57 7.89
CA MET A 456 2.32 -15.55 8.30
C MET A 456 2.50 -15.97 9.77
N GLN A 457 1.63 -15.52 10.68
CA GLN A 457 1.68 -15.90 12.10
C GLN A 457 1.39 -17.39 12.33
N VAL A 458 0.57 -18.00 11.46
CA VAL A 458 0.24 -19.43 11.50
C VAL A 458 1.33 -20.27 10.81
N ILE A 459 1.86 -19.79 9.69
CA ILE A 459 2.86 -20.46 8.86
C ILE A 459 4.24 -20.46 9.50
N GLY A 460 4.62 -19.38 10.20
CA GLY A 460 5.91 -19.30 10.89
C GLY A 460 6.20 -20.49 11.82
N PRO A 461 5.31 -20.84 12.77
CA PRO A 461 5.42 -22.07 13.54
C PRO A 461 5.55 -23.34 12.70
N ILE A 462 4.74 -23.49 11.65
CA ILE A 462 4.75 -24.69 10.79
C ILE A 462 6.10 -24.84 10.07
N ALA A 463 6.65 -23.75 9.54
CA ALA A 463 7.96 -23.74 8.90
C ALA A 463 9.10 -23.92 9.90
N ALA A 464 8.96 -23.44 11.15
CA ALA A 464 9.90 -23.74 12.21
C ALA A 464 9.93 -25.23 12.56
N ASP A 465 8.76 -25.89 12.62
CA ASP A 465 8.68 -27.33 12.85
C ASP A 465 9.38 -28.12 11.74
N MET A 466 9.31 -27.67 10.48
CA MET A 466 10.07 -28.26 9.38
C MET A 466 11.59 -28.14 9.58
N LEU A 467 12.09 -26.96 9.98
CA LEU A 467 13.52 -26.77 10.25
C LEU A 467 13.99 -27.59 11.45
N ASN A 468 13.21 -27.66 12.53
CA ASN A 468 13.48 -28.51 13.68
C ASN A 468 13.49 -30.00 13.26
N PHE A 469 12.55 -30.42 12.41
CA PHE A 469 12.52 -31.78 11.85
C PHE A 469 13.81 -32.10 11.06
N ILE A 470 14.30 -31.17 10.23
CA ILE A 470 15.59 -31.31 9.52
C ILE A 470 16.74 -31.42 10.54
N THR A 471 16.77 -30.58 11.57
CA THR A 471 17.82 -30.63 12.60
C THR A 471 17.82 -31.97 13.34
N GLU A 472 16.65 -32.47 13.74
CA GLU A 472 16.51 -33.71 14.50
C GLU A 472 16.83 -34.96 13.66
N ASN A 473 16.45 -34.97 12.38
CA ASN A 473 16.45 -36.19 11.58
C ASN A 473 17.51 -36.23 10.47
N ALA A 474 17.91 -35.09 9.92
CA ALA A 474 19.03 -34.99 8.97
C ALA A 474 20.32 -34.52 9.65
N GLY A 475 20.25 -33.98 10.87
CA GLY A 475 21.41 -33.58 11.65
C GLY A 475 22.02 -32.24 11.22
N VAL A 476 21.32 -31.43 10.43
CA VAL A 476 21.76 -30.06 10.08
C VAL A 476 21.63 -29.18 11.33
N PRO A 477 22.73 -28.64 11.89
CA PRO A 477 22.64 -27.77 13.05
C PRO A 477 21.89 -26.48 12.69
N ALA A 478 20.94 -26.04 13.52
CA ALA A 478 20.21 -24.78 13.31
C ALA A 478 21.13 -23.55 13.21
N GLU A 479 22.29 -23.60 13.86
CA GLU A 479 23.32 -22.56 13.77
C GLU A 479 24.00 -22.49 12.40
N ASN A 480 23.90 -23.56 11.60
CA ASN A 480 24.40 -23.64 10.22
C ASN A 480 23.27 -23.36 9.20
N MET A 481 22.24 -22.60 9.60
CA MET A 481 21.13 -22.19 8.75
C MET A 481 21.06 -20.66 8.61
N THR A 482 20.81 -20.19 7.39
CA THR A 482 20.45 -18.80 7.07
C THR A 482 19.02 -18.76 6.54
N LEU A 483 18.17 -17.90 7.08
CA LEU A 483 16.87 -17.55 6.48
C LEU A 483 16.99 -16.18 5.81
N ALA A 484 16.67 -16.08 4.53
CA ALA A 484 16.64 -14.81 3.80
C ALA A 484 15.21 -14.57 3.29
N GLY A 485 14.58 -13.49 3.76
CA GLY A 485 13.19 -13.20 3.45
C GLY A 485 12.98 -11.78 2.96
N HIS A 486 12.28 -11.61 1.84
CA HIS A 486 11.96 -10.30 1.28
C HIS A 486 10.60 -9.79 1.75
N SER A 487 10.49 -8.49 2.03
CA SER A 487 9.22 -7.84 2.37
C SER A 487 8.53 -8.54 3.56
N LEU A 488 7.29 -9.00 3.39
CA LEU A 488 6.57 -9.80 4.41
C LEU A 488 7.30 -11.11 4.78
N GLY A 489 8.07 -11.69 3.85
CA GLY A 489 8.91 -12.87 4.08
C GLY A 489 10.04 -12.62 5.09
N GLY A 490 10.54 -11.38 5.21
CA GLY A 490 11.51 -10.99 6.23
C GLY A 490 10.93 -11.06 7.63
N HIS A 491 9.66 -10.66 7.79
CA HIS A 491 8.93 -10.87 9.04
C HIS A 491 8.63 -12.34 9.30
N LEU A 492 8.26 -13.10 8.27
CA LEU A 492 8.04 -14.55 8.38
C LEU A 492 9.30 -15.28 8.88
N ALA A 493 10.48 -14.91 8.38
CA ALA A 493 11.76 -15.42 8.86
C ALA A 493 11.94 -15.21 10.38
N GLY A 494 11.49 -14.07 10.91
CA GLY A 494 11.48 -13.79 12.35
C GLY A 494 10.52 -14.68 13.14
N TYR A 495 9.31 -14.90 12.62
CA TYR A 495 8.34 -15.83 13.23
C TYR A 495 8.86 -17.27 13.29
N ILE A 496 9.60 -17.69 12.25
CA ILE A 496 10.29 -18.98 12.19
C ILE A 496 11.40 -19.02 13.23
N GLY A 497 12.30 -18.04 13.22
CA GLY A 497 13.49 -17.99 14.09
C GLY A 497 13.17 -18.01 15.58
N LYS A 498 12.08 -17.36 16.01
CA LYS A 498 11.59 -17.43 17.41
C LYS A 498 11.32 -18.85 17.91
N ARG A 499 11.11 -19.81 17.00
CA ARG A 499 10.75 -21.21 17.29
C ARG A 499 11.81 -22.22 16.83
N VAL A 500 12.93 -21.75 16.30
CA VAL A 500 14.09 -22.59 15.95
C VAL A 500 15.25 -22.25 16.88
N PRO A 501 15.49 -23.06 17.93
CA PRO A 501 16.53 -22.77 18.91
C PRO A 501 17.91 -22.68 18.23
N ASN A 502 18.69 -21.66 18.60
CA ASN A 502 20.05 -21.43 18.09
C ASN A 502 20.15 -21.19 16.58
N LEU A 503 19.07 -20.74 15.92
CA LEU A 503 19.10 -20.37 14.50
C LEU A 503 20.29 -19.44 14.20
N GLY A 504 21.06 -19.78 13.16
CA GLY A 504 22.32 -19.12 12.83
C GLY A 504 22.15 -17.67 12.40
N ARG A 505 21.46 -17.44 11.29
CA ARG A 505 21.35 -16.11 10.69
C ARG A 505 19.98 -15.85 10.07
N ILE A 506 19.48 -14.62 10.20
CA ILE A 506 18.38 -14.08 9.39
C ILE A 506 18.87 -12.86 8.61
N ASP A 507 18.61 -12.85 7.31
CA ASP A 507 18.73 -11.68 6.44
C ASP A 507 17.32 -11.22 6.03
N SER A 508 16.86 -10.12 6.60
CA SER A 508 15.56 -9.53 6.27
C SER A 508 15.75 -8.46 5.20
N LEU A 509 15.25 -8.72 3.99
CA LEU A 509 15.40 -7.85 2.83
C LEU A 509 14.20 -6.91 2.75
N ASP A 510 14.42 -5.65 3.14
CA ASP A 510 13.45 -4.55 3.12
C ASP A 510 12.08 -4.93 3.73
N PRO A 511 12.04 -5.30 5.04
CA PRO A 511 10.83 -5.78 5.68
C PRO A 511 9.69 -4.77 5.63
N SER A 512 8.46 -5.23 5.43
CA SER A 512 7.31 -4.36 5.16
C SER A 512 6.88 -3.50 6.37
N TRP A 513 6.61 -2.20 6.17
CA TRP A 513 6.15 -1.33 7.27
C TRP A 513 4.66 -1.46 7.58
N GLN A 514 3.86 -1.85 6.59
CA GLN A 514 2.40 -1.79 6.66
C GLN A 514 1.90 -2.60 7.86
N PHE A 515 1.00 -2.00 8.64
CA PHE A 515 0.42 -2.53 9.89
C PHE A 515 1.40 -2.67 11.07
N PHE A 516 2.68 -2.97 10.86
CA PHE A 516 3.61 -3.23 11.96
C PHE A 516 3.90 -2.00 12.85
N GLU A 517 3.91 -0.78 12.30
CA GLU A 517 4.04 0.43 13.13
C GLU A 517 2.76 0.80 13.88
N SER A 518 1.60 0.52 13.28
CA SER A 518 0.28 0.89 13.82
C SER A 518 -0.29 -0.13 14.80
N PHE A 519 0.17 -1.39 14.74
CA PHE A 519 -0.37 -2.49 15.53
C PHE A 519 0.74 -3.14 16.37
N PRO A 520 0.99 -2.66 17.60
CA PRO A 520 2.08 -3.13 18.44
C PRO A 520 1.96 -4.61 18.90
N TYR A 521 0.80 -5.23 18.72
CA TYR A 521 0.62 -6.67 18.94
C TYR A 521 1.15 -7.54 17.80
N LEU A 522 1.37 -6.97 16.61
CA LEU A 522 2.04 -7.68 15.51
C LEU A 522 3.53 -7.71 15.82
N GLU A 523 4.07 -8.91 16.04
CA GLU A 523 5.50 -9.03 16.28
C GLU A 523 6.27 -8.82 14.99
N LYS A 524 7.21 -7.87 15.01
CA LYS A 524 8.15 -7.63 13.92
C LYS A 524 9.29 -8.66 13.97
N ILE A 525 10.08 -8.67 12.90
CA ILE A 525 11.44 -9.24 12.95
C ILE A 525 12.24 -8.47 14.01
N SER A 526 13.08 -9.19 14.76
CA SER A 526 13.90 -8.63 15.83
C SER A 526 15.28 -9.28 15.87
N TYR A 527 16.27 -8.55 16.37
CA TYR A 527 17.60 -9.09 16.68
C TYR A 527 17.59 -10.31 17.61
N LYS A 528 16.47 -10.61 18.28
CA LYS A 528 16.32 -11.79 19.15
C LYS A 528 15.98 -13.07 18.38
N ASP A 529 15.62 -12.96 17.11
CA ASP A 529 15.02 -14.06 16.35
C ASP A 529 16.06 -15.05 15.80
N ALA A 530 17.35 -14.71 15.86
CA ALA A 530 18.46 -15.60 15.54
C ALA A 530 19.75 -15.16 16.26
N LYS A 531 20.81 -15.97 16.19
CA LYS A 531 22.15 -15.61 16.69
C LYS A 531 22.68 -14.34 16.03
N PHE A 532 22.34 -14.12 14.76
CA PHE A 532 22.64 -12.89 14.04
C PHE A 532 21.50 -12.51 13.08
N VAL A 533 21.15 -11.23 13.02
CA VAL A 533 20.05 -10.72 12.20
C VAL A 533 20.53 -9.48 11.47
N ARG A 534 20.57 -9.52 10.14
CA ARG A 534 20.82 -8.36 9.29
C ARG A 534 19.52 -7.90 8.70
N VAL A 535 19.30 -6.59 8.67
CA VAL A 535 18.13 -6.00 8.04
C VAL A 535 18.61 -5.04 6.98
N PHE A 536 18.16 -5.23 5.75
CA PHE A 536 18.51 -4.40 4.61
C PHE A 536 17.35 -3.45 4.36
N HIS A 537 17.63 -2.16 4.23
CA HIS A 537 16.64 -1.10 4.04
C HIS A 537 16.93 -0.40 2.72
N SER A 538 15.98 -0.43 1.80
CA SER A 538 16.09 0.18 0.47
C SER A 538 14.89 1.06 0.13
N SER A 539 13.74 0.86 0.78
CA SER A 539 12.48 1.49 0.39
C SER A 539 11.70 2.06 1.57
N TYR A 540 12.23 3.14 2.15
CA TYR A 540 11.53 3.90 3.18
C TYR A 540 11.18 5.30 2.69
N GLU A 541 9.91 5.51 2.36
CA GLU A 541 9.32 6.83 2.26
C GLU A 541 7.84 6.70 2.61
N LEU A 542 7.12 7.82 2.77
CA LEU A 542 5.70 7.86 3.16
C LEU A 542 4.75 7.05 2.22
N THR A 543 5.27 6.60 1.07
CA THR A 543 4.65 5.77 0.01
C THR A 543 5.27 4.41 -0.21
N SER A 544 6.45 4.16 0.35
CA SER A 544 7.24 2.98 0.01
C SER A 544 6.82 1.79 0.87
N PHE A 545 7.54 0.68 0.80
CA PHE A 545 7.08 -0.59 1.38
C PHE A 545 7.90 -1.03 2.60
N GLY A 546 9.13 -0.56 2.77
CA GLY A 546 10.05 -0.90 3.85
C GLY A 546 9.85 -0.12 5.16
N ILE A 547 10.15 -0.77 6.29
CA ILE A 547 10.12 -0.23 7.66
C ILE A 547 11.42 0.50 8.03
N THR A 548 11.35 1.69 8.63
CA THR A 548 12.58 2.48 8.93
C THR A 548 13.34 2.08 10.18
N PRO A 549 12.66 1.88 11.33
CA PRO A 549 13.38 1.68 12.58
C PRO A 549 14.34 0.50 12.49
N PRO A 550 15.52 0.58 13.10
CA PRO A 550 16.41 -0.56 13.12
C PRO A 550 15.74 -1.72 13.87
N LEU A 551 15.85 -2.93 13.33
CA LEU A 551 15.22 -4.14 13.87
C LEU A 551 16.25 -5.23 14.18
N GLY A 552 17.44 -5.17 13.57
CA GLY A 552 18.42 -6.25 13.56
C GLY A 552 19.55 -6.11 14.58
N HIS A 553 20.52 -7.02 14.48
CA HIS A 553 21.82 -6.80 15.07
C HIS A 553 22.52 -5.63 14.39
N ILE A 554 22.46 -5.65 13.06
CA ILE A 554 22.86 -4.55 12.20
C ILE A 554 21.75 -4.25 11.19
N ASP A 555 21.59 -2.98 10.88
CA ASP A 555 20.61 -2.45 9.95
C ASP A 555 21.34 -1.64 8.88
N ILE A 556 21.16 -2.02 7.63
CA ILE A 556 21.98 -1.57 6.49
C ILE A 556 21.09 -0.77 5.55
N TYR A 557 21.36 0.53 5.44
CA TYR A 557 20.57 1.48 4.68
C TYR A 557 21.26 1.81 3.35
N PHE A 558 20.67 1.34 2.25
CA PHE A 558 21.17 1.56 0.89
C PHE A 558 20.77 2.95 0.40
N ASN A 559 21.74 3.82 0.13
CA ASN A 559 21.53 5.24 -0.21
C ASN A 559 20.58 5.93 0.78
N GLY A 560 20.79 5.68 2.07
CA GLY A 560 19.93 6.20 3.15
C GLY A 560 18.66 5.39 3.41
N GLY A 561 18.40 4.37 2.60
CA GLY A 561 17.26 3.45 2.71
C GLY A 561 15.95 4.03 2.21
N ILE A 562 15.97 5.10 1.41
CA ILE A 562 14.76 5.83 0.97
C ILE A 562 14.49 5.61 -0.51
N SER A 563 15.40 6.07 -1.36
CA SER A 563 15.28 6.06 -2.81
C SER A 563 16.54 5.48 -3.42
N GLN A 564 16.43 4.73 -4.51
CA GLN A 564 17.58 4.08 -5.13
C GLN A 564 17.92 4.74 -6.48
N PRO A 565 19.21 4.96 -6.81
CA PRO A 565 19.63 5.68 -8.02
C PRO A 565 19.11 5.11 -9.34
N HIS A 566 18.77 3.82 -9.37
CA HIS A 566 18.16 3.17 -10.54
C HIS A 566 16.68 3.53 -10.74
N CYS A 567 15.98 3.93 -9.68
CA CYS A 567 14.53 4.08 -9.68
C CYS A 567 14.08 5.47 -10.17
N GLU A 568 14.40 5.79 -11.42
CA GLU A 568 14.02 7.03 -12.11
C GLU A 568 12.99 6.78 -13.21
N PHE A 569 12.20 7.81 -13.55
CA PHE A 569 11.26 7.72 -14.67
C PHE A 569 11.97 7.36 -15.98
N GLY A 570 11.41 6.40 -16.72
CA GLY A 570 11.99 5.85 -17.94
C GLY A 570 13.04 4.75 -17.71
N ALA A 571 13.50 4.52 -16.48
CA ALA A 571 14.36 3.38 -16.17
C ALA A 571 13.56 2.07 -16.16
N THR A 572 14.23 0.95 -16.44
CA THR A 572 13.63 -0.38 -16.41
C THR A 572 14.29 -1.21 -15.32
N PHE A 573 13.51 -1.83 -14.45
CA PHE A 573 14.00 -2.73 -13.40
C PHE A 573 13.35 -4.12 -13.55
N GLN A 574 14.03 -5.13 -13.04
CA GLN A 574 13.50 -6.48 -13.00
C GLN A 574 12.74 -6.69 -11.68
N ARG A 575 11.50 -7.15 -11.77
CA ARG A 575 10.71 -7.53 -10.59
C ARG A 575 11.15 -8.90 -10.09
N THR A 576 10.73 -9.22 -8.87
CA THR A 576 10.97 -10.53 -8.26
C THR A 576 10.38 -11.69 -9.08
N SER A 577 9.27 -11.45 -9.80
CA SER A 577 8.67 -12.39 -10.77
C SER A 577 9.56 -12.69 -11.99
N GLY A 578 10.60 -11.89 -12.24
CA GLY A 578 11.48 -11.99 -13.41
C GLY A 578 11.13 -11.00 -14.52
N ASP A 579 9.96 -10.34 -14.44
CA ASP A 579 9.49 -9.40 -15.45
C ASP A 579 10.30 -8.09 -15.45
N TRP A 580 10.63 -7.60 -16.64
CA TRP A 580 11.22 -6.28 -16.82
C TRP A 580 10.11 -5.23 -16.94
N VAL A 581 10.15 -4.22 -16.07
CA VAL A 581 9.13 -3.17 -16.00
C VAL A 581 9.78 -1.80 -16.09
N THR A 582 9.26 -0.95 -16.99
CA THR A 582 9.68 0.45 -17.13
C THR A 582 8.90 1.34 -16.15
N ILE A 583 9.58 2.25 -15.49
CA ILE A 583 9.01 3.19 -14.52
C ILE A 583 8.36 4.36 -15.27
N TYR A 584 7.06 4.28 -15.50
CA TYR A 584 6.28 5.37 -16.11
C TYR A 584 5.29 6.03 -15.15
N SER A 585 5.14 5.53 -13.92
CA SER A 585 4.22 6.07 -12.91
C SER A 585 4.88 6.23 -11.55
N LEU A 586 4.32 7.12 -10.71
CA LEU A 586 4.75 7.29 -9.33
C LEU A 586 4.67 5.99 -8.53
N ILE A 587 3.63 5.17 -8.74
CA ILE A 587 3.49 3.86 -8.09
C ILE A 587 4.69 2.96 -8.38
N LEU A 588 5.08 2.84 -9.66
CA LEU A 588 6.24 2.04 -10.04
C LEU A 588 7.54 2.63 -9.52
N LYS A 589 7.64 3.96 -9.44
CA LYS A 589 8.79 4.65 -8.85
C LYS A 589 8.94 4.32 -7.36
N TYR A 590 7.85 4.12 -6.63
CA TYR A 590 7.87 3.74 -5.20
C TYR A 590 8.00 2.23 -4.95
N ILE A 591 7.57 1.39 -5.88
CA ILE A 591 7.77 -0.07 -5.84
C ILE A 591 9.22 -0.43 -6.18
N CYS A 592 9.86 0.28 -7.12
CA CYS A 592 11.20 -0.06 -7.60
C CYS A 592 12.23 -0.18 -6.47
N PRO A 593 12.36 0.76 -5.51
CA PRO A 593 13.32 0.62 -4.41
C PRO A 593 13.12 -0.64 -3.57
N HIS A 594 11.87 -1.09 -3.39
CA HIS A 594 11.53 -2.32 -2.67
C HIS A 594 12.02 -3.55 -3.44
N GLU A 595 11.61 -3.69 -4.70
CA GLU A 595 11.96 -4.81 -5.58
C GLU A 595 13.47 -4.87 -5.88
N MET A 596 14.14 -3.71 -5.96
CA MET A 596 15.58 -3.62 -6.16
C MET A 596 16.39 -4.26 -5.04
N MET A 597 15.82 -4.43 -3.84
CA MET A 597 16.52 -5.10 -2.74
C MET A 597 16.89 -6.54 -3.09
N ASN A 598 16.01 -7.29 -3.75
CA ASN A 598 16.31 -8.65 -4.21
C ASN A 598 17.47 -8.64 -5.22
N THR A 599 17.49 -7.66 -6.12
CA THR A 599 18.60 -7.47 -7.06
C THR A 599 19.90 -7.16 -6.31
N TYR A 600 19.93 -6.17 -5.42
CA TYR A 600 21.13 -5.85 -4.65
C TYR A 600 21.63 -7.05 -3.84
N TYR A 601 20.73 -7.80 -3.21
CA TYR A 601 21.09 -9.02 -2.48
C TYR A 601 21.73 -10.09 -3.40
N ILE A 602 21.21 -10.30 -4.62
CA ILE A 602 21.85 -11.15 -5.64
C ILE A 602 23.27 -10.68 -5.99
N TYR A 603 23.52 -9.37 -6.02
CA TYR A 603 24.86 -8.83 -6.28
C TYR A 603 25.79 -8.99 -5.08
N THR A 604 25.27 -8.97 -3.85
CA THR A 604 26.08 -9.27 -2.64
C THR A 604 26.60 -10.72 -2.59
N MET A 605 26.03 -11.61 -3.42
CA MET A 605 26.51 -13.00 -3.59
C MET A 605 27.65 -13.11 -4.60
N ASN A 606 27.95 -12.05 -5.37
CA ASN A 606 29.07 -12.05 -6.31
C ASN A 606 30.36 -11.60 -5.61
N THR A 607 31.34 -12.48 -5.53
CA THR A 607 32.60 -12.22 -4.80
C THR A 607 33.72 -11.69 -5.70
N THR A 608 33.53 -11.57 -7.02
CA THR A 608 34.63 -11.27 -7.96
C THR A 608 34.68 -9.82 -8.45
N ASP A 609 33.56 -9.11 -8.45
CA ASP A 609 33.47 -7.81 -9.15
C ASP A 609 33.89 -6.63 -8.24
N CYS A 610 33.54 -6.71 -6.96
CA CYS A 610 33.68 -5.65 -5.96
C CYS A 610 33.18 -6.15 -4.59
N GLN A 611 33.38 -5.34 -3.54
CA GLN A 611 32.84 -5.61 -2.21
C GLN A 611 31.72 -4.63 -1.87
N PHE A 612 30.66 -5.13 -1.23
CA PHE A 612 29.64 -4.28 -0.64
C PHE A 612 30.08 -3.93 0.79
N LEU A 613 30.63 -2.74 0.95
CA LEU A 613 31.16 -2.26 2.22
C LEU A 613 30.22 -1.21 2.80
N ALA A 614 29.65 -1.48 3.97
CA ALA A 614 28.80 -0.53 4.67
C ALA A 614 29.52 0.07 5.88
N THR A 615 29.31 1.35 6.15
CA THR A 615 29.98 2.08 7.23
C THR A 615 29.03 2.30 8.40
N HIS A 616 29.44 1.91 9.61
CA HIS A 616 28.70 2.23 10.82
C HIS A 616 28.64 3.74 11.06
N CYS A 617 27.44 4.29 11.25
CA CYS A 617 27.24 5.71 11.54
C CYS A 617 25.92 5.96 12.28
N ASP A 618 25.82 7.09 12.98
CA ASP A 618 24.62 7.42 13.78
C ASP A 618 23.44 7.86 12.89
N SER A 619 23.74 8.52 11.77
CA SER A 619 22.76 8.96 10.78
C SER A 619 23.32 8.95 9.35
N TYR A 620 22.42 9.00 8.38
CA TYR A 620 22.79 9.07 6.97
C TYR A 620 23.45 10.41 6.62
N GLU A 621 23.00 11.50 7.24
CA GLU A 621 23.56 12.84 7.04
C GLU A 621 25.00 12.93 7.54
N ASP A 622 25.30 12.28 8.67
CA ASP A 622 26.68 12.20 9.18
C ASP A 622 27.56 11.31 8.30
N PHE A 623 26.98 10.26 7.70
CA PHE A 623 27.64 9.45 6.68
C PHE A 623 27.97 10.25 5.43
N GLN A 624 27.00 10.97 4.86
CA GLN A 624 27.22 11.83 3.69
C GLN A 624 28.21 12.97 3.98
N ALA A 625 28.20 13.52 5.19
CA ALA A 625 29.13 14.56 5.60
C ALA A 625 30.55 14.04 5.96
N GLY A 626 30.80 12.73 5.87
CA GLY A 626 32.08 12.12 6.22
C GLY A 626 32.44 12.26 7.71
N LYS A 627 31.43 12.40 8.58
CA LYS A 627 31.58 12.61 10.03
C LYS A 627 31.65 11.30 10.82
N CYS A 628 31.40 10.16 10.21
CA CYS A 628 31.54 8.85 10.87
C CYS A 628 33.00 8.68 11.36
N PRO A 629 33.26 8.51 12.67
CA PRO A 629 34.61 8.60 13.20
C PRO A 629 35.52 7.47 12.68
N ARG A 630 36.74 7.79 12.21
CA ARG A 630 37.70 6.82 11.62
C ARG A 630 38.11 5.63 12.52
N ASN A 631 37.98 5.77 13.84
CA ASN A 631 38.29 4.71 14.81
C ASN A 631 37.05 3.90 15.24
N SER A 632 35.85 4.34 14.85
CA SER A 632 34.56 3.64 15.06
C SER A 632 33.82 3.33 13.76
N SER A 633 34.40 3.67 12.61
CA SER A 633 33.96 3.30 11.27
C SER A 633 34.27 1.83 11.04
N VAL A 634 33.58 0.97 11.79
CA VAL A 634 33.51 -0.45 11.46
C VAL A 634 32.93 -0.51 10.06
N VAL A 635 33.77 -0.91 9.11
CA VAL A 635 33.34 -1.21 7.75
C VAL A 635 32.98 -2.69 7.74
N ALA A 636 31.71 -2.97 7.50
CA ALA A 636 31.20 -4.33 7.41
C ALA A 636 31.16 -4.75 5.94
N ASP A 637 31.71 -5.91 5.63
CA ASP A 637 31.37 -6.61 4.38
C ASP A 637 29.95 -7.15 4.54
N ILE A 638 29.01 -6.47 3.88
CA ILE A 638 27.59 -6.86 3.89
C ILE A 638 27.28 -7.90 2.80
N GLY A 639 28.31 -8.41 2.11
CA GLY A 639 28.25 -9.56 1.23
C GLY A 639 27.46 -10.72 1.84
N PHE A 640 26.84 -11.55 1.00
CA PHE A 640 26.10 -12.72 1.48
C PHE A 640 27.00 -13.65 2.33
N TYR A 641 28.27 -13.77 1.94
CA TYR A 641 29.30 -14.57 2.62
C TYR A 641 30.15 -13.77 3.62
N GLY A 642 29.83 -12.49 3.85
CA GLY A 642 30.55 -11.63 4.79
C GLY A 642 30.42 -12.11 6.24
N ASP A 643 31.47 -11.90 7.03
CA ASP A 643 31.52 -12.30 8.44
C ASP A 643 30.48 -11.56 9.29
N THR A 644 30.02 -12.22 10.35
CA THR A 644 29.14 -11.58 11.33
C THR A 644 29.88 -10.47 12.07
N VAL A 645 29.34 -9.26 12.04
CA VAL A 645 29.88 -8.14 12.80
C VAL A 645 29.54 -8.33 14.28
N THR A 646 30.57 -8.43 15.13
CA THR A 646 30.42 -8.64 16.58
C THR A 646 30.96 -7.43 17.36
N GLY A 647 30.57 -7.31 18.64
CA GLY A 647 31.06 -6.25 19.52
C GLY A 647 30.36 -4.89 19.39
N LEU A 648 29.41 -4.75 18.47
CA LEU A 648 28.55 -3.57 18.37
C LEU A 648 27.27 -3.70 19.20
N PRO A 649 26.66 -2.56 19.61
CA PRO A 649 25.31 -2.55 20.13
C PRO A 649 24.32 -3.21 19.16
N LYS A 650 23.25 -3.80 19.69
CA LYS A 650 22.11 -4.23 18.85
C LYS A 650 21.47 -2.99 18.23
N LEU A 651 20.79 -3.15 17.09
CA LEU A 651 20.16 -2.05 16.34
C LEU A 651 21.19 -1.05 15.76
N SER A 652 22.43 -1.50 15.53
CA SER A 652 23.50 -0.66 14.98
C SER A 652 23.25 -0.35 13.51
N LYS A 653 23.36 0.93 13.13
CA LYS A 653 23.08 1.39 11.76
C LYS A 653 24.35 1.45 10.92
N PHE A 654 24.19 0.99 9.69
CA PHE A 654 25.22 0.98 8.65
C PHE A 654 24.66 1.64 7.39
N TYR A 655 25.50 2.41 6.72
CA TYR A 655 25.14 3.11 5.49
C TYR A 655 26.06 2.71 4.35
N ILE A 656 25.48 2.58 3.16
CA ILE A 656 26.20 2.25 1.93
C ILE A 656 25.62 3.08 0.77
N GLU A 657 26.48 3.61 -0.08
CA GLU A 657 26.08 4.16 -1.38
C GLU A 657 26.24 3.07 -2.45
N VAL A 658 25.21 2.86 -3.26
CA VAL A 658 25.25 1.98 -4.43
C VAL A 658 24.95 2.77 -5.70
N GLY A 659 25.58 2.40 -6.80
CA GLY A 659 25.43 3.03 -8.10
C GLY A 659 24.06 2.78 -8.76
N LYS A 660 23.85 3.46 -9.88
CA LYS A 660 22.67 3.29 -10.75
C LYS A 660 22.70 1.96 -11.51
N ASP A 661 23.89 1.49 -11.88
CA ASP A 661 24.07 0.32 -12.74
C ASP A 661 24.90 -0.78 -12.06
N PRO A 662 24.74 -2.05 -12.46
CA PRO A 662 25.61 -3.15 -12.04
C PRO A 662 27.11 -2.83 -12.24
N PRO A 663 28.00 -3.27 -11.33
CA PRO A 663 27.77 -4.17 -10.20
C PRO A 663 27.18 -3.52 -8.92
N TYR A 664 26.67 -2.29 -9.00
CA TYR A 664 26.04 -1.48 -7.94
C TYR A 664 26.94 -1.09 -6.76
N CYS A 665 27.80 -1.97 -6.28
CA CYS A 665 28.90 -1.63 -5.39
C CYS A 665 29.87 -0.59 -5.99
N GLN A 666 30.60 0.11 -5.12
CA GLN A 666 31.72 0.97 -5.52
C GLN A 666 33.04 0.18 -5.48
N LYS A 667 33.94 0.40 -6.45
CA LYS A 667 35.28 -0.22 -6.43
C LYS A 667 36.18 0.52 -5.44
N ASN A 668 37.04 -0.22 -4.74
CA ASN A 668 38.00 0.35 -3.79
C ASN A 668 38.83 1.47 -4.44
N GLY A 669 38.59 2.72 -4.02
CA GLY A 669 39.22 3.93 -4.60
C GLY A 669 38.22 5.04 -4.96
N ASP A 670 36.93 4.72 -5.08
CA ASP A 670 35.86 5.67 -5.43
C ASP A 670 35.01 6.12 -4.23
N GLN A 671 35.53 6.02 -2.99
CA GLN A 671 34.93 6.84 -1.91
C GLN A 671 35.07 8.29 -2.37
N PRO A 672 34.00 9.10 -2.34
CA PRO A 672 34.07 10.49 -2.78
C PRO A 672 35.24 11.14 -2.06
N SER A 673 36.28 11.48 -2.82
CA SER A 673 37.30 12.38 -2.35
C SER A 673 36.56 13.67 -2.04
N ASN A 674 36.39 13.97 -0.75
CA ASN A 674 36.02 15.31 -0.30
C ASN A 674 37.10 16.28 -0.79
N THR A 675 36.95 16.74 -2.03
CA THR A 675 37.69 17.87 -2.57
C THR A 675 36.75 19.06 -2.65
N ASN A 676 36.89 19.87 -1.58
CA ASN A 676 36.60 21.29 -1.41
C ASN A 676 35.16 21.80 -1.51
#